data_AF-A0A3Q4MP80-F1
#
_entry.id   AF-A0A3Q4MP80-F1
#
_cell.length_a   1.000
_cell.length_b   1.000
_cell.length_c   1.000
_cell.angle_alpha   90.00
_cell.angle_beta   90.00
_cell.angle_gamma   90.00
#
_symmetry.space_group_name_H-M   'P 1'
#
loop_
_entity.id
_entity.type
_entity.pdbx_description
1 polymer ?
#
loop_
_entity_poly.entity_id
_entity_poly.type
_entity_poly.pdbx_seq_one_letter_code
_entity_poly.pdbx_strand_id
1 'polypeptide(L)'
;MAAANTCDSVHTLPKNVVIKTEPEAEDVSVKREPVVPLIAPVSGLQPLSWSQDHRLAVCTSSSLAVMELVCDVHNNKQDLTLHRTSIPVPAEEYKLRVGPSVELSEAMVKFATHPDPTVRQAFLADSVINPSVGVHKGIKYASWSPLGCDSSGRCLLACLTLDHRLTIHNSHKRLEWNTLVDLTKKYSERLKERNYARKDDKLPQTNLQDFDELQRRFRMQTPLRMEWSSIYTIKQVQPDNTGVDLEMVLLAVLMENGDLVLWKFVLPFTDGADVTFYDIIESGVTRPSDLAWWEYENADRRMSGLIVGSEVGPVKIMPVSLSGVKGYFTLRHPVILWKECDEIAVENLKCVPMIHPIHKSSCSLIVASRGCYVFWCLLVISPAGLNVHNSHVAGLHSLPVVSLAVSQQGVAVYTCSTDGWIKKLTPTFTESTLIFKQEEMMRPENLTGRRIHGIAVSRNGAYIALVSTQGMVDGYHPVNRTYQVHFVTLKTPEAAAALLLRSPTQNLYKMADLLDLVRWQILKNKSIPASLQDELDQKIREADSPYLWRFKLFLVRILHQSLQSPNTENNWKPAKEGNKVFIRDEEQEDGEDKEGAVKEEGEPGGEKLEKEENQEEQRAEVQAWMNTVETHLMRENMKKVLGVVYLNTWLAENISIPTCGLVEYLSKDTNDRASEVMTHMLFFST
;
A
#
# COMPACT_ATOMS: atom_id res chain seq x y z
N MET A 1 41.52 -15.63 -31.09
CA MET A 1 42.98 -15.81 -31.04
C MET A 1 43.49 -15.09 -29.80
N ALA A 2 44.23 -15.83 -28.99
CA ALA A 2 44.64 -15.45 -27.66
C ALA A 2 45.84 -14.48 -27.66
N ALA A 3 45.86 -13.59 -26.66
CA ALA A 3 47.09 -13.12 -26.05
C ALA A 3 46.83 -12.93 -24.56
N ALA A 4 47.33 -13.89 -23.78
CA ALA A 4 47.41 -13.78 -22.33
C ALA A 4 48.52 -12.78 -21.98
N ASN A 5 48.25 -11.90 -21.02
CA ASN A 5 49.29 -11.28 -20.21
C ASN A 5 48.79 -11.22 -18.76
N THR A 6 49.37 -12.09 -17.96
CA THR A 6 49.30 -12.11 -16.50
C THR A 6 50.12 -10.95 -15.95
N CYS A 7 49.50 -10.08 -15.15
CA CYS A 7 50.21 -9.22 -14.22
C CYS A 7 49.49 -9.29 -12.88
N ASP A 8 50.05 -10.10 -11.98
CA ASP A 8 49.70 -10.14 -10.57
C ASP A 8 50.00 -8.77 -9.96
N SER A 9 48.96 -8.07 -9.53
CA SER A 9 49.06 -7.09 -8.46
C SER A 9 48.00 -7.45 -7.42
N VAL A 10 48.48 -7.81 -6.24
CA VAL A 10 47.69 -8.14 -5.07
C VAL A 10 46.93 -6.87 -4.66
N HIS A 11 45.71 -6.71 -5.17
CA HIS A 11 44.76 -5.73 -4.66
C HIS A 11 44.16 -6.28 -3.37
N THR A 12 44.62 -5.71 -2.26
CA THR A 12 43.98 -5.79 -0.95
C THR A 12 42.49 -5.48 -1.08
N LEU A 13 41.65 -6.47 -0.77
CA LEU A 13 40.20 -6.34 -0.67
C LEU A 13 39.84 -5.10 0.17
N PRO A 14 39.00 -4.18 -0.32
CA PRO A 14 38.47 -3.13 0.54
C PRO A 14 37.63 -3.79 1.63
N LYS A 15 37.88 -3.41 2.88
CA LYS A 15 37.13 -3.86 4.05
C LYS A 15 35.64 -3.59 3.80
N ASN A 16 34.84 -4.64 3.67
CA ASN A 16 33.39 -4.55 3.78
C ASN A 16 33.08 -3.86 5.12
N VAL A 17 32.56 -2.64 5.06
CA VAL A 17 31.97 -2.00 6.25
C VAL A 17 30.63 -2.68 6.47
N VAL A 18 30.67 -3.81 7.18
CA VAL A 18 29.47 -4.43 7.76
C VAL A 18 29.04 -3.50 8.87
N ILE A 19 28.02 -2.68 8.62
CA ILE A 19 27.31 -2.00 9.68
C ILE A 19 26.65 -3.10 10.52
N LYS A 20 26.99 -3.17 11.80
CA LYS A 20 26.15 -3.79 12.82
C LYS A 20 24.84 -3.00 12.88
N THR A 21 23.92 -3.28 11.98
CA THR A 21 22.51 -3.28 12.39
C THR A 21 22.43 -4.32 13.50
N GLU A 22 21.78 -3.97 14.62
CA GLU A 22 21.31 -4.99 15.57
C GLU A 22 20.75 -6.16 14.76
N PRO A 23 21.00 -7.43 15.14
CA PRO A 23 20.46 -8.54 14.39
C PRO A 23 18.95 -8.35 14.34
N GLU A 24 18.42 -7.99 13.17
CA GLU A 24 16.99 -8.10 12.92
C GLU A 24 16.69 -9.57 13.22
N ALA A 25 15.91 -9.81 14.27
CA ALA A 25 15.43 -11.14 14.61
C ALA A 25 14.90 -11.75 13.30
N GLU A 26 15.34 -12.97 12.98
CA GLU A 26 14.96 -13.63 11.73
C GLU A 26 13.45 -13.45 11.51
N ASP A 27 13.08 -12.69 10.47
CA ASP A 27 11.70 -12.37 10.15
C ASP A 27 11.01 -13.68 9.74
N VAL A 28 10.42 -14.39 10.70
CA VAL A 28 9.65 -15.60 10.41
C VAL A 28 8.35 -15.14 9.75
N SER A 29 8.26 -15.35 8.44
CA SER A 29 7.07 -15.01 7.67
C SER A 29 5.95 -16.00 7.96
N VAL A 30 4.87 -15.54 8.57
CA VAL A 30 3.72 -16.34 8.99
C VAL A 30 2.52 -15.94 8.15
N LYS A 31 1.83 -16.92 7.56
CA LYS A 31 0.55 -16.70 6.87
C LYS A 31 -0.52 -16.27 7.87
N ARG A 32 -1.32 -15.27 7.51
CA ARG A 32 -2.43 -14.76 8.32
C ARG A 32 -3.77 -15.15 7.71
N GLU A 33 -4.72 -15.47 8.57
CA GLU A 33 -6.12 -15.65 8.22
C GLU A 33 -6.89 -14.31 8.39
N PRO A 34 -8.01 -14.10 7.67
CA PRO A 34 -8.59 -15.03 6.71
C PRO A 34 -7.95 -14.91 5.32
N VAL A 35 -7.83 -16.03 4.61
CA VAL A 35 -7.71 -16.01 3.15
C VAL A 35 -8.99 -15.46 2.55
N VAL A 36 -8.88 -14.42 1.70
CA VAL A 36 -10.05 -13.76 1.13
C VAL A 36 -10.34 -14.31 -0.27
N PRO A 37 -11.47 -15.01 -0.48
CA PRO A 37 -11.87 -15.43 -1.82
C PRO A 37 -12.34 -14.22 -2.64
N LEU A 38 -11.95 -14.19 -3.91
CA LEU A 38 -12.42 -13.21 -4.89
C LEU A 38 -13.60 -13.79 -5.67
N ILE A 39 -14.60 -12.94 -5.91
CA ILE A 39 -15.85 -13.33 -6.58
C ILE A 39 -15.62 -13.58 -8.08
N ALA A 40 -14.65 -12.88 -8.68
CA ALA A 40 -14.37 -12.94 -10.11
C ALA A 40 -12.87 -13.16 -10.39
N PRO A 41 -12.53 -13.66 -11.59
CA PRO A 41 -11.15 -13.76 -12.05
C PRO A 41 -10.38 -12.45 -11.96
N VAL A 42 -9.11 -12.56 -11.59
CA VAL A 42 -8.17 -11.44 -11.57
C VAL A 42 -7.93 -10.93 -13.00
N SER A 43 -7.85 -9.61 -13.16
CA SER A 43 -7.65 -8.95 -14.45
C SER A 43 -6.57 -7.87 -14.39
N GLY A 44 -5.94 -7.60 -15.53
CA GLY A 44 -4.81 -6.67 -15.61
C GLY A 44 -3.46 -7.32 -15.26
N LEU A 45 -2.37 -6.64 -15.63
CA LEU A 45 -1.00 -7.14 -15.42
C LEU A 45 -0.47 -6.86 -14.01
N GLN A 46 -0.87 -5.75 -13.41
CA GLN A 46 -0.52 -5.35 -12.05
C GLN A 46 -1.81 -5.19 -11.23
N PRO A 47 -2.44 -6.31 -10.84
CA PRO A 47 -3.82 -6.29 -10.33
C PRO A 47 -3.93 -5.83 -8.86
N LEU A 48 -2.81 -5.67 -8.14
CA LEU A 48 -2.78 -5.51 -6.70
C LEU A 48 -2.09 -4.20 -6.30
N SER A 49 -2.72 -3.40 -5.45
CA SER A 49 -2.16 -2.15 -4.95
C SER A 49 -2.62 -1.85 -3.52
N TRP A 50 -1.73 -1.39 -2.64
CA TRP A 50 -2.02 -1.10 -1.24
C TRP A 50 -1.81 0.38 -0.95
N SER A 51 -2.83 1.03 -0.39
CA SER A 51 -2.83 2.45 -0.07
C SER A 51 -2.06 2.78 1.22
N GLN A 52 -1.78 4.08 1.39
CA GLN A 52 -1.24 4.62 2.64
C GLN A 52 -2.25 4.64 3.81
N ASP A 53 -3.54 4.45 3.55
CA ASP A 53 -4.55 4.28 4.61
C ASP A 53 -5.00 2.82 4.78
N HIS A 54 -4.11 1.89 4.48
CA HIS A 54 -4.27 0.46 4.77
C HIS A 54 -5.42 -0.22 4.02
N ARG A 55 -5.73 0.26 2.81
CA ARG A 55 -6.72 -0.31 1.89
C ARG A 55 -6.04 -0.98 0.72
N LEU A 56 -6.35 -2.26 0.52
CA LEU A 56 -5.87 -3.07 -0.58
C LEU A 56 -6.90 -3.07 -1.71
N ALA A 57 -6.48 -2.77 -2.94
CA ALA A 57 -7.30 -2.85 -4.14
C ALA A 57 -6.87 -4.04 -5.00
N VAL A 58 -7.84 -4.81 -5.49
CA VAL A 58 -7.65 -6.00 -6.33
C VAL A 58 -8.49 -5.91 -7.59
N CYS A 59 -7.82 -5.88 -8.74
CA CYS A 59 -8.47 -5.79 -10.06
C CYS A 59 -9.06 -7.15 -10.46
N THR A 60 -10.35 -7.18 -10.75
CA THR A 60 -11.04 -8.37 -11.26
C THR A 60 -11.86 -8.06 -12.51
N SER A 61 -12.29 -9.11 -13.21
CA SER A 61 -13.07 -8.99 -14.45
C SER A 61 -14.48 -8.40 -14.24
N SER A 62 -15.01 -8.40 -13.01
CA SER A 62 -16.35 -7.87 -12.70
C SER A 62 -16.34 -6.61 -11.84
N SER A 63 -15.28 -6.39 -11.05
CA SER A 63 -15.20 -5.27 -10.10
C SER A 63 -13.76 -5.00 -9.63
N LEU A 64 -13.55 -3.84 -9.02
CA LEU A 64 -12.38 -3.56 -8.19
C LEU A 64 -12.74 -3.93 -6.75
N ALA A 65 -12.22 -5.05 -6.26
CA ALA A 65 -12.45 -5.46 -4.87
C ALA A 65 -11.51 -4.67 -3.95
N VAL A 66 -12.06 -4.10 -2.87
CA VAL A 66 -11.30 -3.31 -1.90
C VAL A 66 -11.41 -3.92 -0.51
N MET A 67 -10.28 -4.08 0.17
CA MET A 67 -10.16 -4.65 1.50
C MET A 67 -9.47 -3.64 2.41
N GLU A 68 -10.20 -3.08 3.38
CA GLU A 68 -9.65 -2.17 4.39
C GLU A 68 -9.20 -2.97 5.61
N LEU A 69 -7.92 -2.86 5.96
CA LEU A 69 -7.38 -3.42 7.20
C LEU A 69 -7.80 -2.54 8.38
N VAL A 70 -8.60 -3.11 9.27
CA VAL A 70 -9.09 -2.43 10.47
C VAL A 70 -8.48 -3.12 11.68
N CYS A 71 -7.83 -2.34 12.55
CA CYS A 71 -7.39 -2.84 13.84
C CYS A 71 -8.54 -2.65 14.85
N ASP A 72 -9.45 -3.63 14.89
CA ASP A 72 -10.61 -3.59 15.79
C ASP A 72 -10.22 -3.98 17.21
N VAL A 73 -10.40 -3.02 18.12
CA VAL A 73 -10.07 -3.14 19.54
C VAL A 73 -11.09 -3.98 20.29
N HIS A 74 -12.31 -4.11 19.76
CA HIS A 74 -13.39 -4.88 20.39
C HIS A 74 -13.48 -6.32 19.87
N ASN A 75 -12.70 -6.66 18.84
CA ASN A 75 -12.68 -8.00 18.27
C ASN A 75 -11.62 -8.87 18.97
N ASN A 76 -12.07 -9.97 19.59
CA ASN A 76 -11.22 -10.95 20.25
C ASN A 76 -10.62 -12.00 19.29
N LYS A 77 -10.98 -11.99 18.01
CA LYS A 77 -10.41 -12.91 17.01
C LYS A 77 -8.97 -12.55 16.69
N GLN A 78 -8.12 -13.58 16.62
CA GLN A 78 -6.71 -13.48 16.23
C GLN A 78 -6.52 -13.21 14.72
N ASP A 79 -7.56 -13.40 13.92
CA ASP A 79 -7.55 -13.17 12.47
C ASP A 79 -7.48 -11.67 12.13
N LEU A 80 -7.02 -11.37 10.92
CA LEU A 80 -7.09 -10.04 10.33
C LEU A 80 -8.55 -9.61 10.18
N THR A 81 -8.86 -8.41 10.67
CA THR A 81 -10.18 -7.82 10.46
C THR A 81 -10.15 -6.98 9.19
N LEU A 82 -10.87 -7.44 8.16
CA LEU A 82 -10.89 -6.84 6.84
C LEU A 82 -12.32 -6.43 6.45
N HIS A 83 -12.55 -5.13 6.27
CA HIS A 83 -13.80 -4.64 5.69
C HIS A 83 -13.73 -4.75 4.17
N ARG A 84 -14.71 -5.43 3.57
CA ARG A 84 -14.71 -5.74 2.14
C ARG A 84 -15.78 -4.91 1.44
N THR A 85 -15.37 -4.21 0.40
CA THR A 85 -16.24 -3.43 -0.48
C THR A 85 -15.81 -3.66 -1.92
N SER A 86 -16.59 -3.19 -2.90
CA SER A 86 -16.23 -3.33 -4.31
C SER A 86 -16.78 -2.20 -5.15
N ILE A 87 -16.05 -1.82 -6.20
CA ILE A 87 -16.51 -0.91 -7.24
C ILE A 87 -16.81 -1.73 -8.50
N PRO A 88 -18.07 -1.84 -8.94
CA PRO A 88 -18.41 -2.65 -10.10
C PRO A 88 -17.83 -2.06 -11.39
N VAL A 89 -17.46 -2.93 -12.33
CA VAL A 89 -17.16 -2.50 -13.71
C VAL A 89 -18.46 -1.93 -14.30
N PRO A 90 -18.42 -0.73 -14.92
CA PRO A 90 -19.58 -0.16 -15.59
C PRO A 90 -20.24 -1.15 -16.57
N ALA A 91 -21.56 -1.20 -16.58
CA ALA A 91 -22.30 -2.11 -17.46
C ALA A 91 -22.28 -1.63 -18.93
N GLU A 92 -22.24 -0.31 -19.13
CA GLU A 92 -22.16 0.32 -20.44
C GLU A 92 -20.70 0.33 -20.93
N GLU A 93 -20.49 -0.14 -22.16
CA GLU A 93 -19.19 -0.06 -22.84
C GLU A 93 -18.85 1.38 -23.18
N TYR A 94 -17.65 1.83 -22.78
CA TYR A 94 -17.18 3.15 -23.15
C TYR A 94 -16.70 3.20 -24.60
N LYS A 95 -17.28 4.11 -25.40
CA LYS A 95 -16.88 4.35 -26.79
C LYS A 95 -16.06 5.63 -26.90
N LEU A 96 -14.81 5.49 -27.34
CA LEU A 96 -13.90 6.62 -27.55
C LEU A 96 -14.44 7.53 -28.67
N ARG A 97 -14.41 8.84 -28.42
CA ARG A 97 -14.90 9.85 -29.38
C ARG A 97 -13.71 10.39 -30.17
N VAL A 98 -13.48 9.84 -31.36
CA VAL A 98 -12.32 10.20 -32.22
C VAL A 98 -12.66 11.19 -33.35
N GLY A 99 -13.92 11.60 -33.47
CA GLY A 99 -14.35 12.59 -34.45
C GLY A 99 -15.87 12.58 -34.68
N PRO A 100 -16.34 13.22 -35.75
CA PRO A 100 -17.75 13.18 -36.15
C PRO A 100 -18.22 11.74 -36.40
N SER A 101 -19.41 11.38 -35.90
CA SER A 101 -19.92 10.00 -35.96
C SER A 101 -20.06 9.47 -37.39
N VAL A 102 -20.42 10.33 -38.35
CA VAL A 102 -20.59 9.95 -39.76
C VAL A 102 -19.26 9.58 -40.38
N GLU A 103 -18.27 10.46 -40.28
CA GLU A 103 -16.92 10.25 -40.79
C GLU A 103 -16.26 9.01 -40.18
N LEU A 104 -16.45 8.80 -38.87
CA LEU A 104 -15.97 7.59 -38.19
C LEU A 104 -16.62 6.32 -38.75
N SER A 105 -17.95 6.33 -38.96
CA SER A 105 -18.65 5.15 -39.50
C SER A 105 -18.19 4.80 -40.92
N GLU A 106 -17.94 5.79 -41.76
CA GLU A 106 -17.40 5.60 -43.10
C GLU A 106 -15.98 5.04 -43.07
N ALA A 107 -15.11 5.59 -42.22
CA ALA A 107 -13.75 5.11 -42.03
C ALA A 107 -13.72 3.64 -41.54
N MET A 108 -14.57 3.30 -40.57
CA MET A 108 -14.69 1.93 -40.04
C MET A 108 -15.06 0.93 -41.13
N VAL A 109 -16.04 1.26 -41.99
CA VAL A 109 -16.43 0.41 -43.12
C VAL A 109 -15.29 0.28 -44.13
N LYS A 110 -14.67 1.41 -44.52
CA LYS A 110 -13.57 1.45 -45.48
C LYS A 110 -12.41 0.54 -45.06
N PHE A 111 -11.95 0.63 -43.81
CA PHE A 111 -10.80 -0.15 -43.34
C PHE A 111 -11.13 -1.61 -43.06
N ALA A 112 -12.36 -1.91 -42.62
CA ALA A 112 -12.82 -3.29 -42.48
C ALA A 112 -12.86 -4.05 -43.81
N THR A 113 -13.20 -3.38 -44.91
CA THR A 113 -13.26 -3.98 -46.25
C THR A 113 -12.11 -3.56 -47.16
N HIS A 114 -10.98 -3.10 -46.60
CA HIS A 114 -9.88 -2.57 -47.37
C HIS A 114 -9.30 -3.65 -48.32
N PRO A 115 -8.98 -3.34 -49.59
CA PRO A 115 -8.46 -4.30 -50.55
C PRO A 115 -7.06 -4.82 -50.19
N ASP A 116 -6.25 -3.97 -49.55
CA ASP A 116 -4.95 -4.39 -49.00
C ASP A 116 -5.13 -5.21 -47.72
N PRO A 117 -4.72 -6.49 -47.69
CA PRO A 117 -4.86 -7.35 -46.52
C PRO A 117 -4.04 -6.85 -45.32
N THR A 118 -2.94 -6.12 -45.52
CA THR A 118 -2.08 -5.65 -44.42
C THR A 118 -2.79 -4.58 -43.58
N VAL A 119 -3.35 -3.57 -44.25
CA VAL A 119 -4.17 -2.52 -43.62
C VAL A 119 -5.40 -3.13 -42.96
N ARG A 120 -6.10 -4.04 -43.66
CA ARG A 120 -7.29 -4.70 -43.11
C ARG A 120 -6.97 -5.52 -41.86
N GLN A 121 -5.90 -6.30 -41.87
CA GLN A 121 -5.48 -7.10 -40.71
C GLN A 121 -5.05 -6.20 -39.55
N ALA A 122 -4.27 -5.14 -39.81
CA ALA A 122 -3.87 -4.18 -38.80
C ALA A 122 -5.08 -3.51 -38.13
N PHE A 123 -6.08 -3.09 -38.92
CA PHE A 123 -7.32 -2.54 -38.41
C PHE A 123 -8.09 -3.57 -37.56
N LEU A 124 -8.36 -4.77 -38.10
CA LEU A 124 -9.16 -5.79 -37.41
C LEU A 124 -8.48 -6.34 -36.14
N ALA A 125 -7.15 -6.33 -36.07
CA ALA A 125 -6.39 -6.76 -34.90
C ALA A 125 -6.26 -5.69 -33.81
N ASP A 126 -6.55 -4.42 -34.12
CA ASP A 126 -6.49 -3.33 -33.17
C ASP A 126 -7.67 -3.40 -32.20
N SER A 127 -7.42 -3.86 -30.97
CA SER A 127 -8.45 -4.08 -29.94
C SER A 127 -9.09 -2.78 -29.45
N VAL A 128 -8.41 -1.63 -29.61
CA VAL A 128 -8.94 -0.32 -29.21
C VAL A 128 -9.97 0.17 -30.23
N ILE A 129 -9.66 0.00 -31.52
CA ILE A 129 -10.56 0.36 -32.62
C ILE A 129 -11.71 -0.67 -32.72
N ASN A 130 -11.40 -1.96 -32.56
CA ASN A 130 -12.31 -3.08 -32.69
C ASN A 130 -12.44 -3.86 -31.38
N PRO A 131 -13.23 -3.37 -30.41
CA PRO A 131 -13.39 -4.00 -29.09
C PRO A 131 -14.14 -5.34 -29.13
N SER A 132 -14.61 -5.80 -30.30
CA SER A 132 -15.11 -7.17 -30.45
C SER A 132 -13.98 -8.23 -30.38
N VAL A 133 -12.72 -7.82 -30.51
CA VAL A 133 -11.55 -8.71 -30.57
C VAL A 133 -10.81 -8.70 -29.24
N GLY A 134 -11.31 -9.42 -28.22
CA GLY A 134 -10.62 -9.57 -26.94
C GLY A 134 -11.50 -9.45 -25.69
N VAL A 135 -10.88 -9.50 -24.51
CA VAL A 135 -11.54 -9.32 -23.21
C VAL A 135 -11.52 -7.83 -22.85
N HIS A 136 -12.66 -7.15 -23.02
CA HIS A 136 -12.77 -5.71 -22.78
C HIS A 136 -13.49 -5.35 -21.48
N LYS A 137 -13.96 -6.36 -20.74
CA LYS A 137 -14.67 -6.17 -19.47
C LYS A 137 -13.78 -6.57 -18.30
N GLY A 138 -13.53 -5.62 -17.42
CA GLY A 138 -12.72 -5.81 -16.22
C GLY A 138 -11.94 -4.58 -15.82
N ILE A 139 -11.26 -4.67 -14.69
CA ILE A 139 -10.36 -3.61 -14.23
C ILE A 139 -8.95 -3.90 -14.75
N LYS A 140 -8.34 -2.93 -15.43
CA LYS A 140 -7.00 -3.02 -15.99
C LYS A 140 -5.93 -2.66 -14.96
N TYR A 141 -6.17 -1.60 -14.19
CA TYR A 141 -5.20 -1.06 -13.23
C TYR A 141 -5.89 -0.18 -12.18
N ALA A 142 -5.31 -0.10 -10.99
CA ALA A 142 -5.77 0.75 -9.90
C ALA A 142 -4.58 1.41 -9.19
N SER A 143 -4.72 2.70 -8.85
CA SER A 143 -3.68 3.46 -8.16
C SER A 143 -4.27 4.36 -7.08
N TRP A 144 -3.65 4.35 -5.90
CA TRP A 144 -4.07 5.12 -4.73
C TRP A 144 -3.34 6.45 -4.67
N SER A 145 -4.07 7.54 -4.41
CA SER A 145 -3.45 8.84 -4.14
C SER A 145 -2.71 8.82 -2.80
N PRO A 146 -1.85 9.83 -2.53
CA PRO A 146 -1.35 10.08 -1.20
C PRO A 146 -2.46 10.23 -0.15
N LEU A 147 -2.13 9.95 1.11
CA LEU A 147 -3.05 10.17 2.23
C LEU A 147 -3.37 11.66 2.37
N GLY A 148 -4.64 11.99 2.61
CA GLY A 148 -5.08 13.38 2.83
C GLY A 148 -5.80 14.02 1.65
N CYS A 149 -6.04 13.28 0.56
CA CYS A 149 -6.57 13.87 -0.66
C CYS A 149 -8.09 14.08 -0.64
N ASP A 150 -8.88 13.20 -0.01
CA ASP A 150 -10.33 13.39 0.06
C ASP A 150 -10.74 14.33 1.22
N SER A 151 -12.01 14.74 1.25
CA SER A 151 -12.57 15.59 2.31
C SER A 151 -12.53 14.99 3.72
N SER A 152 -12.28 13.68 3.85
CA SER A 152 -12.10 12.97 5.12
C SER A 152 -10.62 12.74 5.47
N GLY A 153 -9.68 13.26 4.68
CA GLY A 153 -8.25 13.07 4.88
C GLY A 153 -7.72 11.69 4.46
N ARG A 154 -8.45 10.95 3.61
CA ARG A 154 -8.10 9.62 3.10
C ARG A 154 -7.58 9.67 1.66
N CYS A 155 -7.09 8.53 1.17
CA CYS A 155 -6.67 8.35 -0.21
C CYS A 155 -7.88 8.33 -1.17
N LEU A 156 -7.70 8.90 -2.36
CA LEU A 156 -8.56 8.70 -3.53
C LEU A 156 -8.11 7.44 -4.28
N LEU A 157 -9.04 6.84 -5.03
CA LEU A 157 -8.78 5.65 -5.84
C LEU A 157 -8.98 5.97 -7.31
N ALA A 158 -7.90 5.95 -8.09
CA ALA A 158 -7.97 5.96 -9.54
C ALA A 158 -8.19 4.54 -10.05
N CYS A 159 -9.19 4.37 -10.92
CA CYS A 159 -9.58 3.09 -11.50
C CYS A 159 -9.56 3.18 -13.02
N LEU A 160 -8.76 2.33 -13.66
CA LEU A 160 -8.67 2.18 -15.10
C LEU A 160 -9.25 0.83 -15.51
N THR A 161 -10.27 0.85 -16.36
CA THR A 161 -10.92 -0.35 -16.88
C THR A 161 -10.25 -0.85 -18.17
N LEU A 162 -10.58 -2.08 -18.59
CA LEU A 162 -10.08 -2.68 -19.83
C LEU A 162 -10.64 -2.01 -21.09
N ASP A 163 -11.80 -1.36 -21.01
CA ASP A 163 -12.37 -0.48 -22.06
C ASP A 163 -11.83 0.97 -21.98
N HIS A 164 -10.70 1.16 -21.29
CA HIS A 164 -9.92 2.41 -21.27
C HIS A 164 -10.62 3.62 -20.61
N ARG A 165 -11.56 3.35 -19.70
CA ARG A 165 -12.23 4.37 -18.89
C ARG A 165 -11.44 4.61 -17.59
N LEU A 166 -11.00 5.85 -17.39
CA LEU A 166 -10.29 6.30 -16.19
C LEU A 166 -11.23 7.13 -15.32
N THR A 167 -11.52 6.61 -14.13
CA THR A 167 -12.43 7.22 -13.16
C THR A 167 -11.76 7.38 -11.80
N ILE A 168 -12.13 8.43 -11.08
CA ILE A 168 -11.64 8.69 -9.72
C ILE A 168 -12.79 8.47 -8.74
N HIS A 169 -12.51 7.75 -7.67
CA HIS A 169 -13.48 7.38 -6.65
C HIS A 169 -13.01 7.84 -5.27
N ASN A 170 -13.97 8.19 -4.41
CA ASN A 170 -13.75 8.26 -2.98
C ASN A 170 -14.64 7.23 -2.27
N SER A 171 -14.27 6.92 -1.03
CA SER A 171 -15.12 6.11 -0.17
C SER A 171 -16.10 7.04 0.55
N HIS A 172 -17.38 6.71 0.57
CA HIS A 172 -18.37 7.39 1.39
C HIS A 172 -18.72 6.50 2.59
N LYS A 173 -18.70 7.07 3.81
CA LYS A 173 -19.05 6.36 5.06
C LYS A 173 -18.35 5.00 5.24
N ARG A 174 -17.15 4.82 4.68
CA ARG A 174 -16.32 3.58 4.67
C ARG A 174 -16.88 2.37 3.90
N LEU A 175 -18.18 2.30 3.64
CA LEU A 175 -18.80 1.12 3.02
C LEU A 175 -19.24 1.34 1.57
N GLU A 176 -19.36 2.59 1.14
CA GLU A 176 -19.83 2.97 -0.19
C GLU A 176 -18.71 3.64 -0.99
N TRP A 177 -18.84 3.61 -2.32
CA TRP A 177 -17.91 4.22 -3.24
C TRP A 177 -18.65 5.15 -4.19
N ASN A 178 -18.20 6.40 -4.25
CA ASN A 178 -18.76 7.39 -5.17
C ASN A 178 -17.74 7.68 -6.27
N THR A 179 -18.19 7.66 -7.51
CA THR A 179 -17.40 8.14 -8.64
C THR A 179 -17.47 9.66 -8.69
N LEU A 180 -16.34 10.33 -8.50
CA LEU A 180 -16.24 11.78 -8.44
C LEU A 180 -16.05 12.41 -9.82
N VAL A 181 -15.22 11.79 -10.67
CA VAL A 181 -14.94 12.31 -12.02
C VAL A 181 -14.54 11.19 -12.98
N ASP A 182 -14.93 11.37 -14.25
CA ASP A 182 -14.48 10.58 -15.40
C ASP A 182 -13.46 11.41 -16.20
N LEU A 183 -12.18 11.06 -16.06
CA LEU A 183 -11.09 11.80 -16.70
C LEU A 183 -11.00 11.49 -18.19
N THR A 184 -11.35 10.28 -18.61
CA THR A 184 -11.37 9.93 -20.05
C THR A 184 -12.39 10.81 -20.78
N LYS A 185 -13.60 10.98 -20.20
CA LYS A 185 -14.61 11.86 -20.79
C LYS A 185 -14.16 13.32 -20.86
N LYS A 186 -13.62 13.87 -19.76
CA LYS A 186 -13.08 15.24 -19.73
C LYS A 186 -11.96 15.44 -20.75
N TYR A 187 -11.09 14.44 -20.91
CA TYR A 187 -10.00 14.52 -21.89
C TYR A 187 -10.51 14.49 -23.33
N SER A 188 -11.46 13.60 -23.63
CA SER A 188 -12.10 13.52 -24.94
C SER A 188 -12.78 14.83 -25.33
N GLU A 189 -13.44 15.51 -24.38
CA GLU A 189 -14.06 16.83 -24.59
C GLU A 189 -12.99 17.88 -24.95
N ARG A 190 -11.89 17.93 -24.20
CA ARG A 190 -10.76 18.83 -24.47
C ARG A 190 -10.11 18.57 -25.83
N LEU A 191 -9.91 17.31 -26.20
CA LEU A 191 -9.32 16.96 -27.49
C LEU A 191 -10.22 17.36 -28.65
N LYS A 192 -11.54 17.21 -28.48
CA LYS A 192 -12.53 17.68 -29.45
C LYS A 192 -12.47 19.20 -29.62
N GLU A 193 -12.39 19.96 -28.51
CA GLU A 193 -12.24 21.42 -28.54
C GLU A 193 -10.97 21.87 -29.27
N ARG A 194 -9.88 21.10 -29.15
CA ARG A 194 -8.61 21.33 -29.86
C ARG A 194 -8.55 20.71 -31.26
N ASN A 195 -9.66 20.16 -31.77
CA ASN A 195 -9.70 19.44 -33.06
C ASN A 195 -8.60 18.35 -33.19
N TYR A 196 -8.26 17.68 -32.08
CA TYR A 196 -7.22 16.64 -32.01
C TYR A 196 -5.82 17.08 -32.49
N ALA A 197 -5.51 18.38 -32.37
CA ALA A 197 -4.19 18.93 -32.63
C ALA A 197 -3.16 18.44 -31.58
N ARG A 198 -1.88 18.37 -32.00
CA ARG A 198 -0.75 18.05 -31.10
C ARG A 198 -0.44 19.21 -30.14
N LYS A 199 0.56 19.05 -29.27
CA LYS A 199 1.00 20.13 -28.35
C LYS A 199 1.37 21.41 -29.11
N ASP A 200 1.97 21.28 -30.30
CA ASP A 200 2.33 22.38 -31.20
C ASP A 200 1.14 23.18 -31.80
N ASP A 201 -0.11 22.83 -31.48
CA ASP A 201 -1.34 23.41 -32.05
C ASP A 201 -1.45 23.31 -33.59
N LYS A 202 -0.60 22.50 -34.23
CA LYS A 202 -0.71 22.18 -35.64
C LYS A 202 -1.93 21.28 -35.86
N LEU A 203 -2.83 21.75 -36.70
CA LEU A 203 -4.01 21.00 -37.12
C LEU A 203 -3.60 19.69 -37.81
N PRO A 204 -4.38 18.60 -37.64
CA PRO A 204 -4.20 17.39 -38.42
C PRO A 204 -4.25 17.71 -39.92
N GLN A 205 -3.25 17.23 -40.67
CA GLN A 205 -3.20 17.44 -42.12
C GLN A 205 -4.13 16.48 -42.88
N THR A 206 -4.47 15.35 -42.25
CA THR A 206 -5.30 14.28 -42.82
C THR A 206 -6.58 14.09 -42.01
N ASN A 207 -7.61 13.53 -42.66
CA ASN A 207 -8.92 13.24 -42.06
C ASN A 207 -9.00 11.77 -41.62
N LEU A 208 -10.13 11.34 -41.05
CA LEU A 208 -10.27 9.96 -40.54
C LEU A 208 -10.24 8.89 -41.65
N GLN A 209 -10.25 9.29 -42.93
CA GLN A 209 -10.10 8.37 -44.06
C GLN A 209 -8.64 7.92 -44.26
N ASP A 210 -7.70 8.52 -43.54
CA ASP A 210 -6.32 8.05 -43.38
C ASP A 210 -6.21 7.13 -42.16
N PHE A 211 -5.62 5.95 -42.33
CA PHE A 211 -5.54 4.92 -41.29
C PHE A 211 -4.67 5.36 -40.13
N ASP A 212 -3.55 6.04 -40.43
CA ASP A 212 -2.61 6.50 -39.41
C ASP A 212 -3.22 7.63 -38.56
N GLU A 213 -4.03 8.50 -39.18
CA GLU A 213 -4.82 9.52 -38.48
C GLU A 213 -5.86 8.89 -37.55
N LEU A 214 -6.63 7.92 -38.07
CA LEU A 214 -7.63 7.19 -37.29
C LEU A 214 -6.98 6.52 -36.08
N GLN A 215 -5.91 5.75 -36.30
CA GLN A 215 -5.20 5.06 -35.23
C GLN A 215 -4.58 6.04 -34.23
N ARG A 216 -4.01 7.17 -34.70
CA ARG A 216 -3.48 8.20 -33.80
C ARG A 216 -4.55 8.73 -32.85
N ARG A 217 -5.76 9.05 -33.35
CA ARG A 217 -6.81 9.62 -32.49
C ARG A 217 -7.36 8.65 -31.46
N PHE A 218 -7.38 7.35 -31.78
CA PHE A 218 -7.67 6.30 -30.79
C PHE A 218 -6.57 6.25 -29.74
N ARG A 219 -5.31 6.03 -30.14
CA ARG A 219 -4.15 5.93 -29.23
C ARG A 219 -3.94 7.15 -28.34
N MET A 220 -4.24 8.35 -28.86
CA MET A 220 -4.21 9.61 -28.10
C MET A 220 -5.22 9.63 -26.95
N GLN A 221 -6.30 8.85 -27.03
CA GLN A 221 -7.38 8.79 -26.03
C GLN A 221 -7.36 7.51 -25.19
N THR A 222 -6.42 6.59 -25.45
CA THR A 222 -6.32 5.31 -24.77
C THR A 222 -5.33 5.38 -23.59
N PRO A 223 -5.81 5.53 -22.34
CA PRO A 223 -4.94 5.40 -21.17
C PRO A 223 -4.40 3.97 -21.01
N LEU A 224 -3.11 3.89 -20.70
CA LEU A 224 -2.38 2.65 -20.41
C LEU A 224 -2.09 2.47 -18.92
N ARG A 225 -1.60 3.54 -18.27
CA ARG A 225 -1.17 3.58 -16.88
C ARG A 225 -1.42 4.94 -16.26
N MET A 226 -1.49 4.98 -14.92
CA MET A 226 -1.53 6.24 -14.18
C MET A 226 -0.75 6.14 -12.87
N GLU A 227 -0.11 7.24 -12.48
CA GLU A 227 0.60 7.35 -11.21
C GLU A 227 0.40 8.73 -10.57
N TRP A 228 0.29 8.73 -9.24
CA TRP A 228 0.10 9.94 -8.45
C TRP A 228 1.45 10.56 -8.03
N SER A 229 1.51 11.88 -7.99
CA SER A 229 2.59 12.61 -7.32
C SER A 229 2.44 12.60 -5.81
N SER A 230 3.41 13.13 -5.07
CA SER A 230 3.17 13.58 -3.70
C SER A 230 2.30 14.85 -3.65
N ILE A 231 1.92 15.26 -2.44
CA ILE A 231 1.18 16.49 -2.21
C ILE A 231 2.15 17.68 -2.30
N TYR A 232 1.82 18.64 -3.15
CA TYR A 232 2.54 19.89 -3.32
C TYR A 232 1.78 21.05 -2.67
N THR A 233 2.51 21.96 -2.02
CA THR A 233 1.97 23.23 -1.54
C THR A 233 2.35 24.34 -2.50
N ILE A 234 1.36 25.08 -2.98
CA ILE A 234 1.50 26.20 -3.91
C ILE A 234 1.01 27.48 -3.22
N LYS A 235 1.74 28.58 -3.43
CA LYS A 235 1.30 29.90 -2.99
C LYS A 235 0.37 30.52 -4.03
N GLN A 236 -0.90 30.70 -3.69
CA GLN A 236 -1.82 31.49 -4.50
C GLN A 236 -1.97 32.88 -3.90
N VAL A 237 -1.73 33.91 -4.72
CA VAL A 237 -1.97 35.30 -4.34
C VAL A 237 -3.43 35.61 -4.64
N GLN A 238 -4.19 35.97 -3.61
CA GLN A 238 -5.57 36.42 -3.76
C GLN A 238 -5.64 37.87 -4.27
N PRO A 239 -6.80 38.33 -4.76
CA PRO A 239 -6.98 39.71 -5.26
C PRO A 239 -6.66 40.79 -4.22
N ASP A 240 -6.71 40.46 -2.93
CA ASP A 240 -6.38 41.31 -1.79
C ASP A 240 -4.88 41.31 -1.44
N ASN A 241 -4.03 40.72 -2.29
CA ASN A 241 -2.60 40.49 -2.06
C ASN A 241 -2.27 39.59 -0.85
N THR A 242 -3.25 38.87 -0.28
CA THR A 242 -2.96 37.84 0.72
C THR A 242 -2.48 36.56 0.03
N GLY A 243 -1.41 35.96 0.57
CA GLY A 243 -0.90 34.68 0.08
C GLY A 243 -1.53 33.54 0.85
N VAL A 244 -2.32 32.71 0.16
CA VAL A 244 -2.87 31.47 0.74
C VAL A 244 -2.09 30.28 0.19
N ASP A 245 -1.64 29.42 1.10
CA ASP A 245 -1.03 28.16 0.76
C ASP A 245 -2.15 27.17 0.39
N LEU A 246 -2.12 26.68 -0.84
CA LEU A 246 -3.04 25.67 -1.35
C LEU A 246 -2.30 24.36 -1.60
N GLU A 247 -2.90 23.27 -1.18
CA GLU A 247 -2.40 21.94 -1.45
C GLU A 247 -2.98 21.41 -2.77
N MET A 248 -2.13 20.74 -3.55
CA MET A 248 -2.55 20.06 -4.76
C MET A 248 -1.83 18.73 -4.92
N VAL A 249 -2.43 17.84 -5.70
CA VAL A 249 -1.78 16.60 -6.15
C VAL A 249 -1.96 16.47 -7.66
N LEU A 250 -0.98 15.85 -8.32
CA LEU A 250 -1.04 15.56 -9.74
C LEU A 250 -1.29 14.07 -9.98
N LEU A 251 -2.06 13.77 -11.01
CA LEU A 251 -2.18 12.45 -11.60
C LEU A 251 -1.58 12.50 -13.01
N ALA A 252 -0.52 11.73 -13.25
CA ALA A 252 -0.01 11.50 -14.59
C ALA A 252 -0.70 10.30 -15.21
N VAL A 253 -1.14 10.45 -16.45
CA VAL A 253 -1.77 9.40 -17.24
C VAL A 253 -0.94 9.18 -18.49
N LEU A 254 -0.39 7.98 -18.65
CA LEU A 254 0.35 7.56 -19.82
C LEU A 254 -0.63 7.03 -20.87
N MET A 255 -0.61 7.63 -22.05
CA MET A 255 -1.44 7.27 -23.19
C MET A 255 -0.70 6.32 -24.13
N GLU A 256 -1.43 5.57 -24.96
CA GLU A 256 -0.85 4.58 -25.87
C GLU A 256 0.05 5.20 -26.96
N ASN A 257 -0.22 6.45 -27.33
CA ASN A 257 0.64 7.19 -28.25
C ASN A 257 1.97 7.68 -27.63
N GLY A 258 2.19 7.49 -26.32
CA GLY A 258 3.37 7.96 -25.61
C GLY A 258 3.20 9.30 -24.89
N ASP A 259 2.06 9.97 -25.02
CA ASP A 259 1.83 11.24 -24.33
C ASP A 259 1.55 11.01 -22.84
N LEU A 260 2.06 11.92 -22.01
CA LEU A 260 1.77 11.98 -20.58
C LEU A 260 0.83 13.14 -20.31
N VAL A 261 -0.42 12.83 -19.94
CA VAL A 261 -1.44 13.82 -19.61
C VAL A 261 -1.43 14.04 -18.09
N LEU A 262 -1.21 15.28 -17.66
CA LEU A 262 -1.18 15.64 -16.24
C LEU A 262 -2.50 16.30 -15.83
N TRP A 263 -3.10 15.81 -14.76
CA TRP A 263 -4.29 16.37 -14.14
C TRP A 263 -3.94 16.94 -12.77
N LYS A 264 -4.38 18.18 -12.50
CA LYS A 264 -4.23 18.84 -11.21
C LYS A 264 -5.52 18.71 -10.41
N PHE A 265 -5.39 18.20 -9.19
CA PHE A 265 -6.44 18.10 -8.18
C PHE A 265 -6.14 19.09 -7.07
N VAL A 266 -7.08 19.98 -6.78
CA VAL A 266 -7.01 20.86 -5.60
C VAL A 266 -7.46 20.08 -4.37
N LEU A 267 -6.76 20.25 -3.24
CA LEU A 267 -7.05 19.55 -2.00
C LEU A 267 -7.68 20.49 -0.95
N PRO A 268 -8.62 19.98 -0.11
CA PRO A 268 -9.21 18.64 -0.16
C PRO A 268 -10.10 18.47 -1.40
N PHE A 269 -9.99 17.32 -2.06
CA PHE A 269 -10.75 17.03 -3.27
C PHE A 269 -12.18 16.65 -2.92
N THR A 270 -13.15 17.44 -3.40
CA THR A 270 -14.56 17.24 -3.08
C THR A 270 -15.35 16.72 -4.26
N ASP A 271 -15.19 17.33 -5.43
CA ASP A 271 -15.96 17.00 -6.62
C ASP A 271 -15.15 17.14 -7.92
N GLY A 272 -15.77 16.79 -9.04
CA GLY A 272 -15.13 16.88 -10.34
C GLY A 272 -14.72 18.30 -10.76
N ALA A 273 -15.25 19.38 -10.19
CA ALA A 273 -14.86 20.75 -10.54
C ALA A 273 -13.44 21.09 -10.07
N ASP A 274 -12.99 20.46 -8.98
CA ASP A 274 -11.65 20.63 -8.40
C ASP A 274 -10.53 19.97 -9.24
N VAL A 275 -10.87 19.32 -10.37
CA VAL A 275 -9.91 18.74 -11.32
C VAL A 275 -9.78 19.57 -12.57
N THR A 276 -8.55 19.99 -12.84
CA THR A 276 -8.17 20.75 -14.04
C THR A 276 -7.10 20.04 -14.83
N PHE A 277 -7.11 20.21 -16.15
CA PHE A 277 -6.00 19.82 -17.00
C PHE A 277 -4.78 20.68 -16.66
N TYR A 278 -3.62 20.05 -16.47
CA TYR A 278 -2.38 20.74 -16.11
C TYR A 278 -1.43 20.91 -17.32
N ASP A 279 -0.94 19.80 -17.90
CA ASP A 279 -0.03 19.81 -19.06
C ASP A 279 -0.09 18.49 -19.84
N ILE A 280 0.45 18.48 -21.05
CA ILE A 280 0.77 17.28 -21.85
C ILE A 280 2.28 17.24 -22.08
N ILE A 281 2.94 16.13 -21.79
CA ILE A 281 4.36 15.92 -22.10
C ILE A 281 4.50 14.82 -23.15
N GLU A 282 5.04 15.16 -24.31
CA GLU A 282 5.34 14.18 -25.37
C GLU A 282 6.61 13.40 -24.97
N SER A 283 6.47 12.13 -24.58
CA SER A 283 7.62 11.35 -24.06
C SER A 283 8.62 10.96 -25.15
N GLY A 284 8.16 10.83 -26.40
CA GLY A 284 8.95 10.26 -27.49
C GLY A 284 9.35 8.79 -27.25
N VAL A 285 8.68 8.09 -26.34
CA VAL A 285 8.84 6.64 -26.12
C VAL A 285 7.81 5.90 -26.96
N THR A 286 8.28 5.02 -27.84
CA THR A 286 7.43 4.15 -28.65
C THR A 286 6.95 2.95 -27.84
N ARG A 287 5.70 2.51 -28.04
CA ARG A 287 5.06 1.40 -27.30
C ARG A 287 5.31 1.49 -25.78
N PRO A 288 4.84 2.55 -25.12
CA PRO A 288 5.08 2.72 -23.70
C PRO A 288 4.33 1.65 -22.89
N SER A 289 4.94 1.10 -21.83
CA SER A 289 4.42 -0.06 -21.10
C SER A 289 4.08 0.22 -19.64
N ASP A 290 4.92 1.01 -18.95
CA ASP A 290 4.76 1.32 -17.53
C ASP A 290 5.14 2.76 -17.18
N LEU A 291 4.65 3.24 -16.04
CA LEU A 291 4.84 4.61 -15.56
C LEU A 291 5.20 4.59 -14.08
N ALA A 292 6.15 5.44 -13.67
CA ALA A 292 6.44 5.72 -12.27
C ALA A 292 6.74 7.20 -12.05
N TRP A 293 6.30 7.74 -10.91
CA TRP A 293 6.63 9.12 -10.54
C TRP A 293 7.94 9.14 -9.73
N TRP A 294 8.90 9.95 -10.16
CA TRP A 294 10.14 10.21 -9.44
C TRP A 294 10.10 11.58 -8.78
N GLU A 295 10.41 11.62 -7.49
CA GLU A 295 10.55 12.86 -6.74
C GLU A 295 11.83 12.85 -5.93
N TYR A 296 12.47 14.00 -5.90
CA TYR A 296 13.65 14.26 -5.11
C TYR A 296 13.37 15.46 -4.22
N GLU A 297 13.65 15.29 -2.93
CA GLU A 297 13.60 16.35 -1.94
C GLU A 297 14.89 16.34 -1.11
N ASN A 298 15.54 17.48 -1.03
CA ASN A 298 16.69 17.71 -0.17
C ASN A 298 16.72 19.16 0.30
N ALA A 299 16.52 19.35 1.61
CA ALA A 299 16.34 20.67 2.22
C ALA A 299 15.28 21.50 1.47
N ASP A 300 15.65 22.65 0.93
CA ASP A 300 14.75 23.54 0.18
C ASP A 300 14.66 23.23 -1.33
N ARG A 301 15.30 22.16 -1.82
CA ARG A 301 15.29 21.81 -3.24
C ARG A 301 14.38 20.62 -3.51
N ARG A 302 13.43 20.82 -4.43
CA ARG A 302 12.53 19.77 -4.93
C ARG A 302 12.70 19.61 -6.43
N MET A 303 12.66 18.38 -6.91
CA MET A 303 12.61 18.06 -8.34
C MET A 303 11.70 16.87 -8.55
N SER A 304 10.98 16.83 -9.66
CA SER A 304 10.23 15.64 -10.05
C SER A 304 10.30 15.37 -11.55
N GLY A 305 9.99 14.13 -11.91
CA GLY A 305 9.99 13.65 -13.28
C GLY A 305 9.17 12.37 -13.40
N LEU A 306 8.80 12.05 -14.63
CA LEU A 306 7.99 10.87 -14.95
C LEU A 306 8.86 9.84 -15.63
N ILE A 307 8.99 8.68 -15.02
CA ILE A 307 9.75 7.57 -15.57
C ILE A 307 8.81 6.75 -16.47
N VAL A 308 9.12 6.67 -17.75
CA VAL A 308 8.35 5.92 -18.75
C VAL A 308 9.15 4.71 -19.20
N GLY A 309 8.58 3.52 -19.00
CA GLY A 309 9.09 2.27 -19.55
C GLY A 309 8.47 1.94 -20.91
N SER A 310 9.16 1.12 -21.69
CA SER A 310 8.73 0.70 -23.02
C SER A 310 8.64 -0.82 -23.14
N GLU A 311 7.72 -1.28 -23.98
CA GLU A 311 7.67 -2.67 -24.43
C GLU A 311 8.88 -3.06 -25.27
N VAL A 312 9.57 -2.10 -25.90
CA VAL A 312 10.80 -2.38 -26.67
C VAL A 312 12.06 -2.36 -25.80
N GLY A 313 11.96 -1.94 -24.52
CA GLY A 313 13.06 -1.99 -23.55
C GLY A 313 13.54 -0.68 -22.91
N PRO A 314 13.67 0.44 -23.64
CA PRO A 314 14.20 1.69 -23.09
C PRO A 314 13.36 2.27 -21.96
N VAL A 315 14.03 3.00 -21.07
CA VAL A 315 13.39 3.76 -19.99
C VAL A 315 13.97 5.15 -19.91
N LYS A 316 13.08 6.14 -19.79
CA LYS A 316 13.45 7.56 -19.74
C LYS A 316 12.72 8.28 -18.62
N ILE A 317 13.37 9.27 -18.02
CA ILE A 317 12.74 10.25 -17.13
C ILE A 317 12.41 11.49 -17.93
N MET A 318 11.13 11.81 -17.99
CA MET A 318 10.62 13.03 -18.60
C MET A 318 10.55 14.16 -17.56
N PRO A 319 11.02 15.38 -17.89
CA PRO A 319 10.98 16.52 -16.98
C PRO A 319 9.52 16.96 -16.74
N VAL A 320 9.17 17.20 -15.48
CA VAL A 320 7.88 17.81 -15.11
C VAL A 320 8.13 19.24 -14.65
N SER A 321 7.43 20.21 -15.22
CA SER A 321 7.54 21.61 -14.80
C SER A 321 6.39 21.99 -13.87
N LEU A 322 6.73 22.30 -12.61
CA LEU A 322 5.77 22.78 -11.61
C LEU A 322 5.96 24.26 -11.36
N SER A 323 4.93 25.04 -11.66
CA SER A 323 4.90 26.47 -11.36
C SER A 323 4.32 26.73 -9.96
N GLY A 324 4.86 27.71 -9.23
CA GLY A 324 4.34 28.12 -7.93
C GLY A 324 4.70 27.23 -6.73
N VAL A 325 5.41 26.12 -6.95
CA VAL A 325 5.94 25.28 -5.86
C VAL A 325 7.27 25.85 -5.38
N LYS A 326 7.37 26.17 -4.08
CA LYS A 326 8.58 26.74 -3.48
C LYS A 326 9.76 25.76 -3.62
N GLY A 327 10.89 26.25 -4.12
CA GLY A 327 12.13 25.47 -4.20
C GLY A 327 12.16 24.40 -5.29
N TYR A 328 11.20 24.43 -6.24
CA TYR A 328 11.11 23.44 -7.30
C TYR A 328 12.04 23.75 -8.48
N PHE A 329 12.82 22.76 -8.91
CA PHE A 329 13.70 22.82 -10.07
C PHE A 329 13.24 21.81 -11.12
N THR A 330 13.19 22.23 -12.38
CA THR A 330 12.84 21.35 -13.50
C THR A 330 14.10 20.83 -14.17
N LEU A 331 14.13 19.53 -14.48
CA LEU A 331 15.17 18.94 -15.33
C LEU A 331 15.16 19.59 -16.72
N ARG A 332 16.34 19.96 -17.24
CA ARG A 332 16.43 20.63 -18.55
C ARG A 332 16.15 19.71 -19.73
N HIS A 333 16.57 18.45 -19.63
CA HIS A 333 16.45 17.46 -20.69
C HIS A 333 15.95 16.13 -20.10
N PRO A 334 15.26 15.30 -20.91
CA PRO A 334 14.95 13.94 -20.51
C PRO A 334 16.21 13.15 -20.17
N VAL A 335 16.15 12.34 -19.12
CA VAL A 335 17.27 11.50 -18.66
C VAL A 335 17.03 10.07 -19.14
N ILE A 336 17.96 9.53 -19.91
CA ILE A 336 17.87 8.14 -20.40
C ILE A 336 18.48 7.23 -19.34
N LEU A 337 17.69 6.29 -18.80
CA LEU A 337 18.15 5.32 -17.80
C LEU A 337 18.67 4.04 -18.45
N TRP A 338 17.93 3.55 -19.45
CA TRP A 338 18.30 2.42 -20.31
C TRP A 338 17.95 2.79 -21.74
N LYS A 339 18.88 2.58 -22.67
CA LYS A 339 18.75 3.01 -24.07
C LYS A 339 18.53 1.83 -25.01
N GLU A 340 18.83 0.63 -24.55
CA GLU A 340 18.80 -0.60 -25.33
C GLU A 340 17.35 -0.96 -25.72
N CYS A 341 17.15 -1.22 -27.02
CA CYS A 341 15.91 -1.75 -27.56
C CYS A 341 16.08 -3.25 -27.84
N ASP A 342 15.98 -4.07 -26.80
CA ASP A 342 16.17 -5.53 -26.88
C ASP A 342 14.84 -6.31 -27.04
N GLU A 343 13.72 -5.61 -27.23
CA GLU A 343 12.36 -6.18 -27.30
C GLU A 343 11.92 -6.92 -26.03
N ILE A 344 12.58 -6.67 -24.89
CA ILE A 344 12.16 -7.15 -23.58
C ILE A 344 11.40 -6.03 -22.87
N ALA A 345 10.10 -6.22 -22.75
CA ALA A 345 9.19 -5.25 -22.15
C ALA A 345 9.54 -4.94 -20.70
N VAL A 346 9.39 -3.66 -20.35
CA VAL A 346 9.42 -3.20 -18.96
C VAL A 346 8.04 -3.44 -18.36
N GLU A 347 7.92 -4.44 -17.49
CA GLU A 347 6.61 -4.90 -16.98
C GLU A 347 6.20 -4.24 -15.65
N ASN A 348 7.16 -4.01 -14.76
CA ASN A 348 6.95 -3.31 -13.49
C ASN A 348 8.03 -2.26 -13.27
N LEU A 349 7.64 -1.06 -12.89
CA LEU A 349 8.53 0.05 -12.60
C LEU A 349 8.17 0.66 -11.24
N LYS A 350 9.14 0.77 -10.34
CA LYS A 350 8.96 1.42 -9.03
C LYS A 350 10.12 2.35 -8.73
N CYS A 351 9.81 3.47 -8.08
CA CYS A 351 10.77 4.46 -7.62
C CYS A 351 10.64 4.64 -6.11
N VAL A 352 11.77 4.67 -5.41
CA VAL A 352 11.81 4.72 -3.95
C VAL A 352 12.84 5.76 -3.51
N PRO A 353 12.45 6.77 -2.73
CA PRO A 353 13.40 7.69 -2.12
C PRO A 353 14.17 6.98 -0.99
N MET A 354 15.44 7.31 -0.86
CA MET A 354 16.34 6.72 0.12
C MET A 354 17.43 7.72 0.53
N ILE A 355 18.08 7.43 1.66
CA ILE A 355 19.25 8.19 2.11
C ILE A 355 20.46 7.28 1.98
N HIS A 356 21.47 7.74 1.25
CA HIS A 356 22.72 7.00 1.10
C HIS A 356 23.37 6.84 2.49
N PRO A 357 23.59 5.60 2.98
CA PRO A 357 24.00 5.39 4.37
C PRO A 357 25.40 5.93 4.67
N ILE A 358 26.30 5.89 3.68
CA ILE A 358 27.68 6.40 3.78
C ILE A 358 27.72 7.93 3.59
N HIS A 359 27.30 8.43 2.43
CA HIS A 359 27.35 9.86 2.09
C HIS A 359 26.29 10.74 2.78
N LYS A 360 25.31 10.14 3.47
CA LYS A 360 24.15 10.81 4.11
C LYS A 360 23.38 11.75 3.19
N SER A 361 23.42 11.49 1.87
CA SER A 361 22.74 12.28 0.85
C SER A 361 21.44 11.62 0.42
N SER A 362 20.43 12.43 0.05
CA SER A 362 19.21 11.93 -0.59
C SER A 362 19.55 11.31 -1.94
N CYS A 363 19.04 10.11 -2.20
CA CYS A 363 19.10 9.42 -3.49
C CYS A 363 17.77 8.74 -3.80
N SER A 364 17.61 8.29 -5.04
CA SER A 364 16.40 7.57 -5.46
C SER A 364 16.79 6.27 -6.14
N LEU A 365 16.20 5.17 -5.71
CA LEU A 365 16.34 3.87 -6.36
C LEU A 365 15.15 3.63 -7.29
N ILE A 366 15.44 3.44 -8.56
CA ILE A 366 14.50 3.01 -9.57
C ILE A 366 14.74 1.54 -9.83
N VAL A 367 13.69 0.73 -9.83
CA VAL A 367 13.75 -0.69 -10.11
C VAL A 367 12.75 -1.04 -11.18
N ALA A 368 13.18 -1.83 -12.17
CA ALA A 368 12.40 -2.26 -13.30
C ALA A 368 12.49 -3.79 -13.48
N SER A 369 11.37 -4.48 -13.69
CA SER A 369 11.36 -5.88 -14.11
C SER A 369 11.33 -5.99 -15.64
N ARG A 370 12.16 -6.89 -16.17
CA ARG A 370 12.28 -7.17 -17.61
C ARG A 370 12.48 -8.68 -17.80
N GLY A 371 11.41 -9.40 -18.14
CA GLY A 371 11.43 -10.86 -18.16
C GLY A 371 11.81 -11.42 -16.78
N CYS A 372 12.84 -12.25 -16.69
CA CYS A 372 13.34 -12.82 -15.43
C CYS A 372 14.38 -11.94 -14.70
N TYR A 373 14.72 -10.77 -15.26
CA TYR A 373 15.74 -9.87 -14.74
C TYR A 373 15.13 -8.70 -13.97
N VAL A 374 15.87 -8.23 -12.96
CA VAL A 374 15.55 -7.01 -12.23
C VAL A 374 16.64 -5.98 -12.50
N PHE A 375 16.30 -4.95 -13.24
CA PHE A 375 17.17 -3.81 -13.50
C PHE A 375 17.01 -2.79 -12.39
N TRP A 376 18.09 -2.13 -12.02
CA TRP A 376 18.06 -1.07 -11.02
C TRP A 376 18.90 0.11 -11.44
N CYS A 377 18.48 1.29 -11.02
CA CYS A 377 19.17 2.54 -11.25
C CYS A 377 19.14 3.39 -9.98
N LEU A 378 20.32 3.77 -9.49
CA LEU A 378 20.49 4.69 -8.39
C LEU A 378 20.75 6.10 -8.94
N LEU A 379 19.83 7.02 -8.64
CA LEU A 379 19.95 8.43 -8.92
C LEU A 379 20.55 9.17 -7.72
N VAL A 380 21.69 9.79 -7.93
CA VAL A 380 22.37 10.58 -6.90
C VAL A 380 22.51 12.01 -7.40
N ILE A 381 21.95 12.96 -6.67
CA ILE A 381 22.06 14.38 -7.00
C ILE A 381 23.17 14.99 -6.15
N SER A 382 24.19 15.48 -6.84
CA SER A 382 25.36 16.14 -6.27
C SER A 382 25.42 17.61 -6.71
N PRO A 383 26.26 18.46 -6.09
CA PRO A 383 26.50 19.82 -6.58
C PRO A 383 26.97 19.88 -8.05
N ALA A 384 27.60 18.81 -8.56
CA ALA A 384 28.05 18.71 -9.95
C ALA A 384 26.94 18.30 -10.94
N GLY A 385 25.78 17.87 -10.46
CA GLY A 385 24.66 17.42 -11.28
C GLY A 385 24.04 16.09 -10.85
N LEU A 386 23.16 15.57 -11.70
CA LEU A 386 22.51 14.27 -11.55
C LEU A 386 23.42 13.16 -12.07
N ASN A 387 23.83 12.26 -11.18
CA ASN A 387 24.57 11.05 -11.51
C ASN A 387 23.62 9.86 -11.56
N VAL A 388 23.79 9.01 -12.57
CA VAL A 388 22.95 7.84 -12.85
C VAL A 388 23.84 6.61 -12.81
N HIS A 389 23.63 5.73 -11.84
CA HIS A 389 24.30 4.45 -11.76
C HIS A 389 23.29 3.35 -12.02
N ASN A 390 23.49 2.53 -13.05
CA ASN A 390 22.56 1.46 -13.41
C ASN A 390 23.28 0.10 -13.44
N SER A 391 22.53 -0.95 -13.14
CA SER A 391 22.97 -2.34 -13.32
C SER A 391 21.73 -3.25 -13.29
N HIS A 392 21.95 -4.57 -13.21
CA HIS A 392 20.90 -5.55 -13.16
C HIS A 392 21.26 -6.72 -12.22
N VAL A 393 20.23 -7.41 -11.77
CA VAL A 393 20.32 -8.66 -11.03
C VAL A 393 19.85 -9.78 -11.95
N ALA A 394 20.77 -10.69 -12.29
CA ALA A 394 20.50 -11.89 -13.08
C ALA A 394 20.32 -13.12 -12.19
N GLY A 395 19.62 -14.13 -12.72
CA GLY A 395 19.41 -15.41 -12.03
C GLY A 395 18.47 -15.32 -10.82
N LEU A 396 17.70 -14.23 -10.68
CA LEU A 396 16.76 -14.08 -9.58
C LEU A 396 15.62 -15.08 -9.70
N HIS A 397 14.99 -15.18 -10.86
CA HIS A 397 13.94 -16.15 -11.12
C HIS A 397 14.26 -16.95 -12.38
N SER A 398 13.80 -18.20 -12.44
CA SER A 398 13.85 -19.02 -13.66
C SER A 398 12.74 -18.64 -14.65
N LEU A 399 11.65 -18.06 -14.15
CA LEU A 399 10.50 -17.58 -14.92
C LEU A 399 10.41 -16.04 -14.85
N PRO A 400 9.65 -15.41 -15.75
CA PRO A 400 9.44 -13.96 -15.71
C PRO A 400 8.87 -13.46 -14.37
N VAL A 401 9.32 -12.27 -13.98
CA VAL A 401 8.84 -11.55 -12.80
C VAL A 401 7.48 -10.95 -13.11
N VAL A 402 6.45 -11.42 -12.44
CA VAL A 402 5.05 -11.00 -12.64
C VAL A 402 4.74 -9.69 -11.93
N SER A 403 5.32 -9.49 -10.74
CA SER A 403 5.04 -8.31 -9.92
C SER A 403 6.23 -7.93 -9.06
N LEU A 404 6.36 -6.63 -8.85
CA LEU A 404 7.38 -5.99 -8.03
C LEU A 404 6.72 -5.06 -7.02
N ALA A 405 7.06 -5.21 -5.74
CA ALA A 405 6.58 -4.36 -4.66
C ALA A 405 7.75 -3.88 -3.79
N VAL A 406 7.64 -2.69 -3.19
CA VAL A 406 8.72 -2.13 -2.37
C VAL A 406 8.18 -1.71 -1.00
N SER A 407 8.87 -2.10 0.06
CA SER A 407 8.68 -1.53 1.40
C SER A 407 9.40 -0.20 1.52
N GLN A 408 8.69 0.85 1.98
CA GLN A 408 9.29 2.16 2.26
C GLN A 408 10.07 2.17 3.59
N GLN A 409 9.66 1.35 4.56
CA GLN A 409 10.38 1.18 5.81
C GLN A 409 11.47 0.12 5.64
N GLY A 410 12.73 0.54 5.75
CA GLY A 410 13.90 -0.35 5.61
C GLY A 410 14.25 -0.75 4.17
N VAL A 411 13.75 -0.01 3.17
CA VAL A 411 13.90 -0.21 1.71
C VAL A 411 14.19 -1.66 1.32
N ALA A 412 13.15 -2.44 1.07
CA ALA A 412 13.28 -3.81 0.55
C ALA A 412 12.42 -4.00 -0.69
N VAL A 413 12.97 -4.64 -1.71
CA VAL A 413 12.27 -4.90 -2.98
C VAL A 413 11.85 -6.37 -3.00
N TYR A 414 10.56 -6.61 -3.14
CA TYR A 414 9.97 -7.93 -3.25
C TYR A 414 9.60 -8.19 -4.71
N THR A 415 9.94 -9.38 -5.19
CA THR A 415 9.61 -9.82 -6.54
C THR A 415 8.94 -11.17 -6.48
N CYS A 416 7.93 -11.39 -7.34
CA CYS A 416 7.32 -12.70 -7.49
C CYS A 416 7.30 -13.17 -8.94
N SER A 417 7.44 -14.48 -9.12
CA SER A 417 7.36 -15.16 -10.41
C SER A 417 6.07 -15.97 -10.56
N THR A 418 5.78 -16.42 -11.77
CA THR A 418 4.55 -17.14 -12.12
C THR A 418 4.37 -18.48 -11.39
N ASP A 419 5.47 -19.16 -11.05
CA ASP A 419 5.50 -20.42 -10.28
C ASP A 419 5.33 -20.22 -8.76
N GLY A 420 5.25 -18.95 -8.34
CA GLY A 420 4.88 -18.54 -7.00
C GLY A 420 6.05 -18.37 -6.04
N TRP A 421 7.29 -18.30 -6.53
CA TRP A 421 8.44 -17.92 -5.71
C TRP A 421 8.43 -16.42 -5.45
N ILE A 422 8.77 -16.06 -4.21
CA ILE A 422 8.90 -14.66 -3.79
C ILE A 422 10.30 -14.49 -3.26
N LYS A 423 11.00 -13.48 -3.80
CA LYS A 423 12.36 -13.15 -3.37
C LYS A 423 12.41 -11.72 -2.89
N LYS A 424 13.08 -11.53 -1.75
CA LYS A 424 13.37 -10.24 -1.13
C LYS A 424 14.79 -9.83 -1.53
N LEU A 425 14.91 -8.60 -2.02
CA LEU A 425 16.15 -7.95 -2.38
C LEU A 425 16.36 -6.76 -1.45
N THR A 426 17.38 -6.86 -0.60
CA THR A 426 17.75 -5.77 0.32
C THR A 426 18.96 -5.03 -0.26
N PRO A 427 18.84 -3.73 -0.58
CA PRO A 427 19.94 -2.93 -1.10
C PRO A 427 21.02 -2.76 -0.02
N THR A 428 22.24 -3.17 -0.35
CA THR A 428 23.45 -2.94 0.42
C THR A 428 24.34 -1.96 -0.35
N PHE A 429 24.65 -0.83 0.29
CA PHE A 429 25.46 0.21 -0.34
C PHE A 429 26.94 -0.08 -0.12
N THR A 430 27.70 0.02 -1.19
CA THR A 430 29.16 0.17 -1.14
C THR A 430 29.50 1.67 -1.28
N GLU A 431 30.79 2.04 -1.28
CA GLU A 431 31.21 3.44 -1.41
C GLU A 431 30.76 4.10 -2.73
N SER A 432 30.59 3.30 -3.79
CA SER A 432 30.29 3.79 -5.15
C SER A 432 29.18 3.02 -5.88
N THR A 433 28.69 1.90 -5.35
CA THR A 433 27.69 1.05 -6.02
C THR A 433 26.63 0.51 -5.06
N LEU A 434 25.59 -0.08 -5.64
CA LEU A 434 24.54 -0.79 -4.93
C LEU A 434 24.66 -2.28 -5.24
N ILE A 435 24.63 -3.11 -4.20
CA ILE A 435 24.52 -4.57 -4.32
C ILE A 435 23.18 -4.96 -3.69
N PHE A 436 22.61 -6.09 -4.09
CA PHE A 436 21.42 -6.63 -3.45
C PHE A 436 21.75 -7.91 -2.71
N LYS A 437 21.46 -7.95 -1.41
CA LYS A 437 21.35 -9.20 -0.68
C LYS A 437 20.05 -9.87 -1.10
N GLN A 438 20.16 -11.11 -1.59
CA GLN A 438 19.01 -11.88 -2.05
C GLN A 438 18.59 -12.87 -0.96
N GLU A 439 17.32 -12.83 -0.60
CA GLU A 439 16.71 -13.70 0.40
C GLU A 439 15.47 -14.35 -0.22
N GLU A 440 15.35 -15.67 -0.09
CA GLU A 440 14.15 -16.39 -0.47
C GLU A 440 13.15 -16.31 0.67
N MET A 441 11.93 -15.86 0.38
CA MET A 441 10.88 -15.83 1.40
C MET A 441 10.33 -17.22 1.63
N MET A 442 10.17 -17.61 2.89
CA MET A 442 9.56 -18.89 3.25
C MET A 442 8.16 -18.98 2.64
N ARG A 443 7.89 -20.09 1.95
CA ARG A 443 6.61 -20.38 1.32
C ARG A 443 5.68 -21.03 2.34
N PRO A 444 4.56 -20.40 2.72
CA PRO A 444 3.50 -21.11 3.44
C PRO A 444 3.06 -22.34 2.64
N GLU A 445 2.93 -23.50 3.28
CA GLU A 445 2.61 -24.79 2.64
C GLU A 445 1.39 -24.70 1.69
N ASN A 446 0.40 -23.88 2.05
CA ASN A 446 -0.84 -23.66 1.30
C ASN A 446 -0.71 -22.81 0.01
N LEU A 447 0.45 -22.20 -0.24
CA LEU A 447 0.75 -21.47 -1.48
C LEU A 447 1.48 -22.35 -2.51
N THR A 448 1.82 -23.60 -2.16
CA THR A 448 2.44 -24.56 -3.08
C THR A 448 1.52 -24.89 -4.24
N GLY A 449 2.06 -24.89 -5.46
CA GLY A 449 1.32 -25.19 -6.70
C GLY A 449 0.32 -24.11 -7.16
N ARG A 450 0.16 -22.99 -6.47
CA ARG A 450 -0.72 -21.88 -6.89
C ARG A 450 0.02 -20.89 -7.79
N ARG A 451 -0.68 -20.36 -8.81
CA ARG A 451 -0.16 -19.29 -9.68
C ARG A 451 -0.36 -17.95 -9.01
N ILE A 452 0.68 -17.14 -8.91
CA ILE A 452 0.61 -15.77 -8.37
C ILE A 452 0.37 -14.79 -9.52
N HIS A 453 -0.50 -13.80 -9.27
CA HIS A 453 -0.80 -12.71 -10.22
C HIS A 453 -0.25 -11.36 -9.79
N GLY A 454 0.05 -11.18 -8.50
CA GLY A 454 0.57 -9.92 -8.00
C GLY A 454 0.85 -9.92 -6.51
N ILE A 455 1.73 -9.02 -6.09
CA ILE A 455 2.09 -8.77 -4.69
C ILE A 455 2.02 -7.28 -4.37
N ALA A 456 1.68 -6.95 -3.12
CA ALA A 456 1.70 -5.58 -2.61
C ALA A 456 2.09 -5.57 -1.13
N VAL A 457 2.83 -4.56 -0.72
CA VAL A 457 3.33 -4.42 0.65
C VAL A 457 2.50 -3.36 1.38
N SER A 458 2.11 -3.65 2.61
CA SER A 458 1.44 -2.69 3.51
C SER A 458 2.32 -1.47 3.78
N ARG A 459 1.70 -0.34 4.15
CA ARG A 459 2.39 0.96 4.33
C ARG A 459 3.66 0.88 5.17
N ASN A 460 3.62 0.21 6.32
CA ASN A 460 4.74 0.12 7.24
C ASN A 460 5.48 -1.22 7.11
N GLY A 461 5.23 -1.97 6.04
CA GLY A 461 5.91 -3.24 5.78
C GLY A 461 5.62 -4.30 6.85
N ALA A 462 4.45 -4.26 7.50
CA ALA A 462 4.02 -5.28 8.45
C ALA A 462 3.61 -6.58 7.74
N TYR A 463 2.95 -6.41 6.59
CA TYR A 463 2.35 -7.46 5.78
C TYR A 463 2.71 -7.32 4.30
N ILE A 464 2.75 -8.46 3.61
CA ILE A 464 2.66 -8.59 2.16
C ILE A 464 1.35 -9.31 1.80
N ALA A 465 0.61 -8.74 0.85
CA ALA A 465 -0.58 -9.34 0.27
C ALA A 465 -0.23 -9.97 -1.07
N LEU A 466 -0.83 -11.13 -1.36
CA LEU A 466 -0.60 -11.89 -2.57
C LEU A 466 -1.92 -12.31 -3.19
N VAL A 467 -2.08 -12.11 -4.49
CA VAL A 467 -3.23 -12.60 -5.24
C VAL A 467 -2.83 -13.87 -5.97
N SER A 468 -3.58 -14.95 -5.76
CA SER A 468 -3.28 -16.24 -6.36
C SER A 468 -4.51 -16.93 -6.95
N THR A 469 -4.26 -17.83 -7.89
CA THR A 469 -5.24 -18.79 -8.41
C THR A 469 -4.78 -20.20 -8.14
N GLN A 470 -5.75 -21.07 -7.87
CA GLN A 470 -5.51 -22.50 -7.79
C GLN A 470 -4.83 -23.01 -9.07
N GLY A 471 -3.68 -23.66 -8.92
CA GLY A 471 -3.00 -24.32 -10.02
C GLY A 471 -3.59 -25.70 -10.30
N MET A 472 -2.79 -26.58 -10.89
CA MET A 472 -3.21 -27.95 -11.18
C MET A 472 -3.32 -28.75 -9.88
N VAL A 473 -4.39 -29.52 -9.75
CA VAL A 473 -4.62 -30.45 -8.64
C VAL A 473 -4.59 -31.85 -9.24
N ASP A 474 -3.73 -32.72 -8.72
CA ASP A 474 -3.55 -34.11 -9.21
C ASP A 474 -3.29 -34.23 -10.73
N GLY A 475 -2.60 -33.25 -11.31
CA GLY A 475 -2.30 -33.22 -12.74
C GLY A 475 -3.44 -32.73 -13.64
N TYR A 476 -4.57 -32.29 -13.07
CA TYR A 476 -5.69 -31.73 -13.81
C TYR A 476 -5.88 -30.23 -13.54
N HIS A 477 -6.33 -29.50 -14.57
CA HIS A 477 -6.80 -28.14 -14.37
C HIS A 477 -8.16 -28.16 -13.66
N PRO A 478 -8.36 -27.38 -12.58
CA PRO A 478 -9.65 -27.34 -11.91
C PRO A 478 -10.71 -26.78 -12.86
N VAL A 479 -11.89 -27.40 -12.87
CA VAL A 479 -13.04 -27.00 -13.71
C VAL A 479 -13.44 -25.55 -13.39
N ASN A 480 -13.46 -25.20 -12.10
CA ASN A 480 -13.66 -23.83 -11.63
C ASN A 480 -12.42 -23.36 -10.88
N ARG A 481 -11.79 -22.30 -11.37
CA ARG A 481 -10.61 -21.70 -10.75
C ARG A 481 -11.03 -20.80 -9.59
N THR A 482 -10.48 -21.06 -8.40
CA THR A 482 -10.67 -20.20 -7.24
C THR A 482 -9.56 -19.15 -7.17
N TYR A 483 -9.95 -17.90 -6.99
CA TYR A 483 -9.05 -16.75 -6.85
C TYR A 483 -9.08 -16.27 -5.40
N GLN A 484 -7.90 -16.05 -4.82
CA GLN A 484 -7.77 -15.76 -3.39
C GLN A 484 -6.70 -14.71 -3.13
N VAL A 485 -6.91 -13.91 -2.09
CA VAL A 485 -5.92 -13.00 -1.52
C VAL A 485 -5.40 -13.59 -0.22
N HIS A 486 -4.08 -13.67 -0.12
CA HIS A 486 -3.36 -14.17 1.05
C HIS A 486 -2.57 -13.03 1.69
N PHE A 487 -2.45 -13.07 3.01
CA PHE A 487 -1.63 -12.13 3.77
C PHE A 487 -0.53 -12.89 4.49
N VAL A 488 0.69 -12.37 4.44
CA VAL A 488 1.87 -12.96 5.10
C VAL A 488 2.57 -11.86 5.91
N THR A 489 2.97 -12.16 7.13
CA THR A 489 3.74 -11.23 7.97
C THR A 489 5.14 -11.04 7.38
N LEU A 490 5.59 -9.79 7.39
CA LEU A 490 6.96 -9.40 7.04
C LEU A 490 7.77 -8.98 8.27
N LYS A 491 7.11 -8.75 9.41
CA LYS A 491 7.74 -8.31 10.65
C LYS A 491 7.24 -9.15 11.82
N THR A 492 8.11 -9.32 12.80
CA THR A 492 7.73 -9.89 14.09
C THR A 492 6.93 -8.86 14.92
N PRO A 493 6.08 -9.32 15.86
CA PRO A 493 5.40 -8.43 16.79
C PRO A 493 6.36 -7.53 17.60
N GLU A 494 7.53 -8.03 17.95
CA GLU A 494 8.57 -7.29 18.69
C GLU A 494 9.14 -6.13 17.84
N ALA A 495 9.45 -6.41 16.57
CA ALA A 495 9.91 -5.38 15.64
C ALA A 495 8.81 -4.32 15.39
N ALA A 496 7.54 -4.75 15.29
CA ALA A 496 6.40 -3.84 15.16
C ALA A 496 6.24 -2.94 16.39
N ALA A 497 6.36 -3.51 17.60
CA ALA A 497 6.31 -2.78 18.86
C ALA A 497 7.43 -1.71 18.95
N ALA A 498 8.66 -2.07 18.59
CA ALA A 498 9.78 -1.13 18.56
C ALA A 498 9.55 0.05 17.60
N LEU A 499 8.96 -0.21 16.42
CA LEU A 499 8.60 0.83 15.45
C LEU A 499 7.46 1.74 15.95
N LEU A 500 6.46 1.16 16.63
CA LEU A 500 5.37 1.93 17.24
C LEU A 500 5.88 2.89 18.33
N LEU A 501 6.85 2.44 19.15
CA LEU A 501 7.48 3.26 20.18
C LEU A 501 8.42 4.33 19.62
N ARG A 502 8.99 4.14 18.42
CA ARG A 502 9.90 5.08 17.74
C ARG A 502 9.21 5.92 16.65
N SER A 503 7.88 5.81 16.51
CA SER A 503 7.13 6.39 15.40
C SER A 503 7.31 7.91 15.31
N PRO A 504 7.86 8.44 14.20
CA PRO A 504 8.03 9.88 14.02
C PRO A 504 6.70 10.58 13.74
N THR A 505 5.69 9.84 13.24
CA THR A 505 4.40 10.42 12.85
C THR A 505 3.44 10.62 14.02
N GLN A 506 3.70 9.96 15.16
CA GLN A 506 2.86 9.96 16.36
C GLN A 506 1.35 9.82 16.07
N ASN A 507 1.00 8.97 15.09
CA ASN A 507 -0.37 8.72 14.67
C ASN A 507 -0.65 7.22 14.55
N LEU A 508 -1.47 6.70 15.46
CA LEU A 508 -1.82 5.27 15.52
C LEU A 508 -2.57 4.77 14.28
N TYR A 509 -3.41 5.62 13.66
CA TYR A 509 -4.12 5.25 12.43
C TYR A 509 -3.16 5.00 11.27
N LYS A 510 -2.10 5.82 11.15
CA LYS A 510 -1.06 5.60 10.13
C LYS A 510 -0.25 4.32 10.39
N MET A 511 -0.32 3.74 11.59
CA MET A 511 0.40 2.55 12.03
C MET A 511 -0.51 1.34 12.27
N ALA A 512 -1.72 1.32 11.71
CA ALA A 512 -2.74 0.28 11.98
C ALA A 512 -2.27 -1.15 11.66
N ASP A 513 -1.46 -1.31 10.61
CA ASP A 513 -0.86 -2.60 10.23
C ASP A 513 0.12 -3.14 11.30
N LEU A 514 0.98 -2.28 11.86
CA LEU A 514 1.86 -2.63 12.99
C LEU A 514 1.06 -2.90 14.27
N LEU A 515 0.02 -2.11 14.53
CA LEU A 515 -0.86 -2.30 15.69
C LEU A 515 -1.54 -3.66 15.66
N ASP A 516 -1.95 -4.14 14.48
CA ASP A 516 -2.56 -5.46 14.36
C ASP A 516 -1.57 -6.60 14.67
N LEU A 517 -0.28 -6.47 14.34
CA LEU A 517 0.74 -7.47 14.73
C LEU A 517 0.87 -7.57 16.26
N VAL A 518 0.92 -6.42 16.94
CA VAL A 518 0.97 -6.37 18.42
C VAL A 518 -0.34 -6.89 19.02
N ARG A 519 -1.49 -6.50 18.44
CA ARG A 519 -2.82 -7.03 18.83
C ARG A 519 -2.83 -8.55 18.77
N TRP A 520 -2.36 -9.11 17.66
CA TRP A 520 -2.31 -10.55 17.44
C TRP A 520 -1.48 -11.26 18.52
N GLN A 521 -0.31 -10.73 18.86
CA GLN A 521 0.53 -11.30 19.93
C GLN A 521 -0.17 -11.27 21.30
N ILE A 522 -0.82 -10.15 21.66
CA ILE A 522 -1.53 -10.03 22.94
C ILE A 522 -2.73 -10.98 22.99
N LEU A 523 -3.51 -11.08 21.90
CA LEU A 523 -4.63 -12.02 21.82
C LEU A 523 -4.17 -13.48 21.91
N LYS A 524 -2.98 -13.79 21.38
CA LYS A 524 -2.39 -15.13 21.45
C LYS A 524 -1.85 -15.47 22.84
N ASN A 525 -1.12 -14.54 23.45
CA ASN A 525 -0.42 -14.78 24.72
C ASN A 525 -1.24 -14.37 25.96
N LYS A 526 -2.40 -13.73 25.77
CA LYS A 526 -3.26 -13.15 26.82
C LYS A 526 -2.51 -12.26 27.80
N SER A 527 -1.48 -11.58 27.32
CA SER A 527 -0.57 -10.76 28.11
C SER A 527 0.09 -9.70 27.23
N ILE A 528 0.39 -8.54 27.82
CA ILE A 528 1.24 -7.54 27.18
C ILE A 528 2.70 -7.96 27.42
N PRO A 529 3.56 -8.01 26.39
CA PRO A 529 4.97 -8.32 26.59
C PRO A 529 5.61 -7.33 27.58
N ALA A 530 6.27 -7.84 28.62
CA ALA A 530 6.86 -7.01 29.69
C ALA A 530 7.84 -5.97 29.14
N SER A 531 8.68 -6.34 28.16
CA SER A 531 9.61 -5.41 27.50
C SER A 531 8.91 -4.23 26.83
N LEU A 532 7.76 -4.47 26.20
CA LEU A 532 6.95 -3.41 25.59
C LEU A 532 6.31 -2.52 26.66
N GLN A 533 5.79 -3.11 27.73
CA GLN A 533 5.18 -2.38 28.83
C GLN A 533 6.19 -1.47 29.55
N ASP A 534 7.36 -2.00 29.88
CA ASP A 534 8.43 -1.27 30.57
C ASP A 534 8.96 -0.11 29.72
N GLU A 535 9.24 -0.35 28.43
CA GLU A 535 9.73 0.70 27.53
C GLU A 535 8.66 1.77 27.29
N LEU A 536 7.38 1.38 27.18
CA LEU A 536 6.27 2.32 27.04
C LEU A 536 6.12 3.21 28.28
N ASP A 537 6.17 2.62 29.48
CA ASP A 537 6.05 3.35 30.74
C ASP A 537 7.27 4.24 31.01
N GLN A 538 8.46 3.82 30.60
CA GLN A 538 9.64 4.68 30.57
C GLN A 538 9.42 5.88 29.64
N LYS A 539 9.00 5.66 28.39
CA LYS A 539 8.79 6.76 27.44
C LYS A 539 7.66 7.69 27.83
N ILE A 540 6.61 7.22 28.50
CA ILE A 540 5.55 8.09 29.03
C ILE A 540 6.12 8.99 30.14
N ARG A 541 7.00 8.47 31.00
CA ARG A 541 7.68 9.26 32.03
C ARG A 541 8.64 10.29 31.44
N GLU A 542 9.34 9.94 30.35
CA GLU A 542 10.26 10.85 29.65
C GLU A 542 9.54 11.90 28.80
N ALA A 543 8.49 11.47 28.10
CA ALA A 543 7.71 12.26 27.16
C ALA A 543 6.22 11.96 27.37
N ASP A 544 5.57 12.79 28.18
CA ASP A 544 4.13 12.71 28.50
C ASP A 544 3.26 13.09 27.28
N SER A 545 3.29 12.24 26.25
CA SER A 545 2.66 12.49 24.97
C SER A 545 1.32 11.76 24.85
N PRO A 546 0.28 12.40 24.28
CA PRO A 546 -1.03 11.77 24.11
C PRO A 546 -0.98 10.55 23.19
N TYR A 547 0.02 10.47 22.30
CA TYR A 547 0.24 9.32 21.44
C TYR A 547 0.58 8.06 22.26
N LEU A 548 1.53 8.15 23.19
CA LEU A 548 1.94 7.00 24.01
C LEU A 548 0.83 6.56 24.95
N TRP A 549 0.08 7.49 25.54
CA TRP A 549 -1.10 7.15 26.33
C TRP A 549 -2.21 6.48 25.52
N ARG A 550 -2.46 6.93 24.28
CA ARG A 550 -3.41 6.25 23.38
C ARG A 550 -2.92 4.86 23.00
N PHE A 551 -1.61 4.68 22.82
CA PHE A 551 -1.03 3.38 22.56
C PHE A 551 -1.17 2.46 23.77
N LYS A 552 -0.88 2.96 24.98
CA LYS A 552 -1.12 2.25 26.24
C LYS A 552 -2.58 1.82 26.37
N LEU A 553 -3.51 2.75 26.15
CA LEU A 553 -4.94 2.45 26.18
C LEU A 553 -5.32 1.33 25.19
N PHE A 554 -4.76 1.38 23.98
CA PHE A 554 -4.96 0.34 22.98
C PHE A 554 -4.51 -1.03 23.51
N LEU A 555 -3.29 -1.16 24.04
CA LEU A 555 -2.76 -2.43 24.55
C LEU A 555 -3.64 -2.99 25.69
N VAL A 556 -4.03 -2.14 26.64
CA VAL A 556 -4.86 -2.52 27.78
C VAL A 556 -6.25 -2.98 27.34
N ARG A 557 -6.86 -2.29 26.37
CA ARG A 557 -8.16 -2.71 25.82
C ARG A 557 -8.10 -4.06 25.11
N ILE A 558 -7.04 -4.32 24.35
CA ILE A 558 -6.84 -5.64 23.72
C ILE A 558 -6.63 -6.72 24.79
N LEU A 559 -5.83 -6.44 25.82
CA LEU A 559 -5.62 -7.38 26.92
C LEU A 559 -6.96 -7.71 27.60
N HIS A 560 -7.75 -6.69 27.94
CA HIS A 560 -9.07 -6.86 28.52
C HIS A 560 -9.97 -7.75 27.65
N GLN A 561 -10.00 -7.50 26.33
CA GLN A 561 -10.77 -8.32 25.39
C GLN A 561 -10.26 -9.76 25.27
N SER A 562 -8.94 -9.97 25.33
CA SER A 562 -8.35 -11.32 25.29
C SER A 562 -8.80 -12.18 26.48
N LEU A 563 -8.98 -11.56 27.66
CA LEU A 563 -9.41 -12.20 28.90
C LEU A 563 -10.91 -12.49 28.93
N GLN A 564 -11.72 -11.85 28.08
CA GLN A 564 -13.17 -12.11 27.98
C GLN A 564 -13.49 -13.38 27.17
N SER A 565 -12.54 -13.89 26.38
CA SER A 565 -12.76 -15.07 25.53
C SER A 565 -12.59 -16.39 26.30
N PRO A 566 -13.55 -17.34 26.23
CA PRO A 566 -13.39 -18.66 26.83
C PRO A 566 -12.22 -19.40 26.17
N ASN A 567 -11.44 -20.15 26.96
CA ASN A 567 -10.33 -20.95 26.45
C ASN A 567 -10.84 -22.03 25.47
N THR A 568 -10.76 -21.78 24.17
CA THR A 568 -11.05 -22.76 23.12
C THR A 568 -9.89 -23.72 22.83
N GLU A 569 -8.80 -23.68 23.60
CA GLU A 569 -7.74 -24.70 23.56
C GLU A 569 -7.98 -25.81 24.59
N ASN A 570 -9.06 -26.56 24.42
CA ASN A 570 -9.12 -27.92 24.94
C ASN A 570 -9.12 -28.87 23.74
N ASN A 571 -7.94 -29.45 23.50
CA ASN A 571 -7.70 -30.56 22.59
C ASN A 571 -8.82 -31.60 22.67
N TRP A 572 -9.69 -31.64 21.67
CA TRP A 572 -10.57 -32.79 21.47
C TRP A 572 -9.69 -33.96 21.03
N LYS A 573 -9.23 -34.77 21.98
CA LYS A 573 -8.69 -36.11 21.68
C LYS A 573 -9.90 -36.98 21.31
N PRO A 574 -9.94 -37.60 20.11
CA PRO A 574 -10.96 -38.62 19.86
C PRO A 574 -10.70 -39.78 20.83
N ALA A 575 -11.71 -40.12 21.64
CA ALA A 575 -11.69 -41.33 22.42
C ALA A 575 -11.57 -42.52 21.43
N LYS A 576 -10.47 -43.25 21.51
CA LYS A 576 -10.37 -44.58 20.89
C LYS A 576 -11.31 -45.52 21.65
N GLU A 577 -12.58 -45.59 21.23
CA GLU A 577 -13.39 -46.77 21.51
C GLU A 577 -13.02 -47.85 20.49
N GLY A 578 -12.03 -48.66 20.86
CA GLY A 578 -11.80 -49.94 20.23
C GLY A 578 -12.90 -50.91 20.62
N ASN A 579 -13.97 -50.97 19.82
CA ASN A 579 -14.97 -52.02 19.96
C ASN A 579 -14.44 -53.28 19.23
N LYS A 580 -13.55 -54.05 19.88
CA LYS A 580 -13.27 -55.43 19.51
C LYS A 580 -14.21 -56.33 20.32
N VAL A 581 -15.29 -56.75 19.68
CA VAL A 581 -16.06 -57.93 20.08
C VAL A 581 -15.12 -59.14 19.95
N PHE A 582 -14.74 -59.72 21.07
CA PHE A 582 -14.18 -61.07 21.11
C PHE A 582 -15.29 -62.04 21.52
N ILE A 583 -15.56 -63.00 20.65
CA ILE A 583 -16.24 -64.23 21.00
C ILE A 583 -15.22 -65.12 21.73
N ARG A 584 -15.68 -65.59 22.89
CA ARG A 584 -15.14 -66.54 23.86
C ARG A 584 -14.48 -67.77 23.21
N ASP A 585 -13.25 -68.05 23.62
CA ASP A 585 -12.75 -69.41 23.81
C ASP A 585 -12.31 -69.54 25.28
N GLU A 586 -12.75 -70.62 25.91
CA GLU A 586 -12.53 -70.97 27.30
C GLU A 586 -11.13 -71.55 27.49
N GLU A 587 -10.53 -71.28 28.65
CA GLU A 587 -10.04 -72.26 29.65
C GLU A 587 -8.84 -71.70 30.43
N GLN A 588 -9.01 -71.66 31.76
CA GLN A 588 -8.06 -72.04 32.82
C GLN A 588 -6.70 -71.31 32.91
N GLU A 589 -6.08 -71.07 34.05
CA GLU A 589 -6.37 -71.19 35.49
C GLU A 589 -5.19 -70.45 36.18
N ASP A 590 -5.36 -70.18 37.47
CA ASP A 590 -4.31 -69.95 38.48
C ASP A 590 -3.59 -68.61 38.59
N GLY A 591 -3.58 -68.11 39.83
CA GLY A 591 -2.49 -67.28 40.35
C GLY A 591 -2.94 -66.23 41.37
N GLU A 592 -2.98 -66.61 42.64
CA GLU A 592 -3.16 -65.78 43.83
C GLU A 592 -2.17 -64.59 43.89
N ASP A 593 -2.60 -63.40 44.36
CA ASP A 593 -2.33 -62.96 45.74
C ASP A 593 -2.84 -61.55 46.10
N LYS A 594 -3.11 -61.42 47.41
CA LYS A 594 -3.58 -60.33 48.28
C LYS A 594 -2.67 -59.05 48.21
N GLU A 595 -2.95 -57.84 48.72
CA GLU A 595 -3.83 -57.27 49.75
C GLU A 595 -3.66 -55.71 49.72
N GLY A 596 -4.62 -54.95 50.30
CA GLY A 596 -4.42 -53.59 50.84
C GLY A 596 -4.79 -52.40 49.91
N ALA A 597 -5.98 -51.78 50.04
CA ALA A 597 -6.28 -50.63 50.93
C ALA A 597 -5.25 -49.50 50.81
N VAL A 598 -5.59 -48.27 50.38
CA VAL A 598 -6.36 -47.27 51.15
C VAL A 598 -7.01 -46.26 50.18
N LYS A 599 -8.26 -45.87 50.51
CA LYS A 599 -8.97 -44.72 49.95
C LYS A 599 -8.33 -43.42 50.44
N GLU A 600 -8.06 -42.49 49.52
CA GLU A 600 -8.21 -41.06 49.82
C GLU A 600 -9.21 -40.47 48.82
N GLU A 601 -10.35 -40.08 49.36
CA GLU A 601 -11.32 -39.19 48.72
C GLU A 601 -10.70 -37.79 48.69
N GLY A 602 -10.37 -37.29 47.50
CA GLY A 602 -10.02 -35.89 47.24
C GLY A 602 -10.95 -35.36 46.16
N GLU A 603 -11.77 -34.37 46.51
CA GLU A 603 -12.74 -33.69 45.64
C GLU A 603 -12.07 -33.11 44.37
N PRO A 604 -12.66 -33.27 43.16
CA PRO A 604 -12.14 -32.64 41.93
C PRO A 604 -12.67 -31.21 41.73
N GLY A 605 -13.00 -30.49 42.81
CA GLY A 605 -13.71 -29.19 42.78
C GLY A 605 -12.84 -27.93 42.92
N GLY A 606 -11.70 -28.01 43.63
CA GLY A 606 -10.93 -26.82 44.02
C GLY A 606 -10.16 -26.11 42.89
N GLU A 607 -9.50 -26.85 42.00
CA GLU A 607 -8.64 -26.26 40.97
C GLU A 607 -9.39 -25.47 39.87
N LYS A 608 -10.70 -25.69 39.72
CA LYS A 608 -11.52 -24.91 38.77
C LYS A 608 -11.98 -23.59 39.36
N LEU A 609 -12.37 -23.57 40.63
CA LEU A 609 -12.81 -22.36 41.34
C LEU A 609 -11.66 -21.37 41.54
N GLU A 610 -10.48 -21.84 41.96
CA GLU A 610 -9.30 -20.96 42.14
C GLU A 610 -8.80 -20.34 40.83
N LYS A 611 -8.93 -21.06 39.70
CA LYS A 611 -8.59 -20.53 38.37
C LYS A 611 -9.61 -19.51 37.86
N GLU A 612 -10.88 -19.65 38.23
CA GLU A 612 -11.94 -18.70 37.86
C GLU A 612 -11.87 -17.42 38.69
N GLU A 613 -11.60 -17.51 40.00
CA GLU A 613 -11.40 -16.34 40.88
C GLU A 613 -10.17 -15.52 40.46
N ASN A 614 -9.03 -16.18 40.21
CA ASN A 614 -7.80 -15.48 39.76
C ASN A 614 -7.98 -14.79 38.39
N GLN A 615 -8.78 -15.38 37.49
CA GLN A 615 -9.14 -14.74 36.21
C GLN A 615 -10.08 -13.53 36.39
N GLU A 616 -10.96 -13.55 37.39
CA GLU A 616 -11.83 -12.42 37.70
C GLU A 616 -11.07 -11.24 38.34
N GLU A 617 -10.14 -11.53 39.25
CA GLU A 617 -9.24 -10.52 39.82
C GLU A 617 -8.36 -9.87 38.74
N GLN A 618 -7.75 -10.68 37.86
CA GLN A 618 -6.94 -10.17 36.75
C GLN A 618 -7.77 -9.29 35.80
N ARG A 619 -9.04 -9.63 35.57
CA ARG A 619 -9.95 -8.80 34.75
C ARG A 619 -10.27 -7.47 35.44
N ALA A 620 -10.54 -7.49 36.74
CA ALA A 620 -10.81 -6.29 37.52
C ALA A 620 -9.59 -5.34 37.55
N GLU A 621 -8.38 -5.89 37.69
CA GLU A 621 -7.14 -5.12 37.65
C GLU A 621 -6.93 -4.44 36.28
N VAL A 622 -7.09 -5.19 35.19
CA VAL A 622 -6.96 -4.64 33.83
C VAL A 622 -8.04 -3.58 33.55
N GLN A 623 -9.26 -3.76 34.06
CA GLN A 623 -10.33 -2.76 33.96
C GLN A 623 -9.99 -1.48 34.73
N ALA A 624 -9.43 -1.60 35.95
CA ALA A 624 -8.97 -0.45 36.73
C ALA A 624 -7.82 0.30 36.00
N TRP A 625 -6.90 -0.44 35.39
CA TRP A 625 -5.84 0.14 34.59
C TRP A 625 -6.38 0.90 33.37
N MET A 626 -7.36 0.32 32.66
CA MET A 626 -8.03 0.98 31.55
C MET A 626 -8.70 2.28 31.98
N ASN A 627 -9.46 2.25 33.08
CA ASN A 627 -10.14 3.44 33.61
C ASN A 627 -9.15 4.56 33.97
N THR A 628 -7.98 4.20 34.51
CA THR A 628 -6.91 5.15 34.86
C THR A 628 -6.34 5.83 33.62
N VAL A 629 -6.07 5.07 32.56
CA VAL A 629 -5.56 5.61 31.30
C VAL A 629 -6.60 6.48 30.60
N GLU A 630 -7.88 6.06 30.61
CA GLU A 630 -8.98 6.83 30.01
C GLU A 630 -9.23 8.16 30.71
N THR A 631 -9.21 8.17 32.05
CA THR A 631 -9.36 9.41 32.84
C THR A 631 -8.21 10.38 32.57
N HIS A 632 -6.97 9.88 32.44
CA HIS A 632 -5.82 10.69 32.05
C HIS A 632 -6.01 11.34 30.66
N LEU A 633 -6.36 10.55 29.64
CA LEU A 633 -6.59 11.05 28.29
C LEU A 633 -7.78 12.02 28.20
N MET A 634 -8.86 11.75 28.94
CA MET A 634 -10.02 12.63 29.04
C MET A 634 -9.63 13.98 29.64
N ARG A 635 -8.84 13.97 30.72
CA ARG A 635 -8.31 15.18 31.34
C ARG A 635 -7.49 15.99 30.34
N GLU A 636 -6.50 15.37 29.69
CA GLU A 636 -5.66 16.03 28.68
C GLU A 636 -6.46 16.62 27.51
N ASN A 637 -7.47 15.90 27.01
CA ASN A 637 -8.34 16.42 25.97
C ASN A 637 -9.17 17.61 26.47
N MET A 638 -9.69 17.56 27.70
CA MET A 638 -10.39 18.69 28.31
C MET A 638 -9.47 19.91 28.42
N LYS A 639 -8.21 19.75 28.84
CA LYS A 639 -7.25 20.87 28.87
C LYS A 639 -7.08 21.52 27.51
N LYS A 640 -6.95 20.72 26.45
CA LYS A 640 -6.81 21.24 25.08
C LYS A 640 -8.04 21.99 24.62
N VAL A 641 -9.22 21.44 24.83
CA VAL A 641 -10.48 22.10 24.45
C VAL A 641 -10.65 23.41 25.21
N LEU A 642 -10.42 23.42 26.53
CA LEU A 642 -10.49 24.63 27.34
C LEU A 642 -9.47 25.67 26.88
N GLY A 643 -8.21 25.27 26.65
CA GLY A 643 -7.19 26.18 26.13
C GLY A 643 -7.59 26.82 24.80
N VAL A 644 -8.14 26.04 23.87
CA VAL A 644 -8.62 26.56 22.56
C VAL A 644 -9.84 27.46 22.73
N VAL A 645 -10.79 27.12 23.60
CA VAL A 645 -11.97 27.94 23.88
C VAL A 645 -11.55 29.26 24.50
N TYR A 646 -10.73 29.24 25.56
CA TYR A 646 -10.22 30.44 26.23
C TYR A 646 -9.40 31.35 25.31
N LEU A 647 -8.59 30.79 24.41
CA LEU A 647 -7.79 31.58 23.46
C LEU A 647 -8.64 32.20 22.34
N ASN A 648 -9.77 31.59 21.97
CA ASN A 648 -10.58 32.02 20.82
C ASN A 648 -11.91 32.69 21.18
N THR A 649 -12.32 32.67 22.45
CA THR A 649 -13.48 33.46 22.92
C THR A 649 -13.01 34.76 23.54
N TRP A 650 -13.32 35.88 22.91
CA TRP A 650 -13.39 37.17 23.60
C TRP A 650 -14.55 37.08 24.59
N LEU A 651 -14.25 36.75 25.84
CA LEU A 651 -15.22 36.74 26.92
C LEU A 651 -15.69 38.19 27.12
N ALA A 652 -16.87 38.53 26.57
CA ALA A 652 -17.59 39.74 26.96
C ALA A 652 -18.06 39.59 28.42
N GLU A 653 -18.09 40.69 29.18
CA GLU A 653 -18.27 40.79 30.65
C GLU A 653 -19.44 40.00 31.28
N ASN A 654 -20.32 39.35 30.51
CA ASN A 654 -21.51 38.66 31.01
C ASN A 654 -21.68 37.20 30.54
N ILE A 655 -20.65 36.54 30.00
CA ILE A 655 -20.71 35.12 29.63
C ILE A 655 -19.82 34.30 30.57
N SER A 656 -20.42 33.71 31.60
CA SER A 656 -19.75 32.73 32.46
C SER A 656 -19.91 31.32 31.87
N ILE A 657 -18.81 30.63 31.57
CA ILE A 657 -18.84 29.20 31.29
C ILE A 657 -19.03 28.49 32.64
N PRO A 658 -20.05 27.62 32.82
CA PRO A 658 -20.23 26.91 34.09
C PRO A 658 -19.11 25.86 34.26
N THR A 659 -18.15 26.14 35.15
CA THR A 659 -16.87 25.42 35.22
C THR A 659 -16.64 24.71 36.56
N CYS A 660 -17.50 24.88 37.57
CA CYS A 660 -17.29 24.34 38.91
C CYS A 660 -17.06 22.81 38.95
N GLY A 661 -17.88 22.02 38.24
CA GLY A 661 -17.69 20.56 38.16
C GLY A 661 -16.48 20.14 37.31
N LEU A 662 -16.02 21.01 36.41
CA LEU A 662 -14.86 20.79 35.56
C LEU A 662 -13.55 21.06 36.32
N VAL A 663 -13.55 22.13 37.12
CA VAL A 663 -12.49 22.50 38.05
C VAL A 663 -12.26 21.38 39.07
N GLU A 664 -13.33 20.87 39.68
CA GLU A 664 -13.27 19.77 40.65
C GLU A 664 -12.74 18.47 40.02
N TYR A 665 -12.99 18.25 38.73
CA TYR A 665 -12.48 17.10 37.99
C TYR A 665 -11.00 17.22 37.62
N LEU A 666 -10.55 18.43 37.22
CA LEU A 666 -9.14 18.72 36.92
C LEU A 666 -8.27 18.73 38.19
N SER A 667 -8.83 19.15 39.33
CA SER A 667 -8.11 19.27 40.61
C SER A 667 -7.87 17.94 41.35
N LYS A 668 -8.35 16.81 40.80
CA LYS A 668 -8.14 15.48 41.41
C LYS A 668 -6.68 14.99 41.36
N ASP A 669 -5.83 15.65 40.59
CA ASP A 669 -4.41 15.33 40.48
C ASP A 669 -3.56 16.51 40.95
N THR A 670 -3.03 16.41 42.17
CA THR A 670 -2.31 17.50 42.84
C THR A 670 -0.95 17.80 42.23
N ASN A 671 -0.45 16.96 41.31
CA ASN A 671 0.87 17.11 40.69
C ASN A 671 0.84 17.78 39.30
N ASP A 672 -0.34 18.15 38.82
CA ASP A 672 -0.54 18.65 37.46
C ASP A 672 -0.66 20.18 37.41
N ARG A 673 0.50 20.82 37.28
CA ARG A 673 0.65 22.29 37.28
C ARG A 673 -0.16 22.99 36.18
N ALA A 674 -0.41 22.32 35.05
CA ALA A 674 -1.21 22.88 33.96
C ALA A 674 -2.71 22.88 34.30
N SER A 675 -3.20 21.80 34.96
CA SER A 675 -4.55 21.78 35.53
C SER A 675 -4.74 22.86 36.59
N GLU A 676 -3.74 23.09 37.45
CA GLU A 676 -3.78 24.13 38.48
C GLU A 676 -3.85 25.55 37.88
N VAL A 677 -3.06 25.85 36.85
CA VAL A 677 -3.08 27.15 36.15
C VAL A 677 -4.42 27.39 35.44
N MET A 678 -4.95 26.40 34.74
CA MET A 678 -6.27 26.52 34.12
C MET A 678 -7.38 26.68 35.16
N THR A 679 -7.29 25.94 36.28
CA THR A 679 -8.23 26.04 37.40
C THR A 679 -8.22 27.45 37.99
N HIS A 680 -7.03 28.02 38.22
CA HIS A 680 -6.90 29.43 38.63
C HIS A 680 -7.50 30.39 37.60
N MET A 681 -7.24 30.22 36.30
CA MET A 681 -7.85 31.06 35.25
C MET A 681 -9.38 30.94 35.21
N LEU A 682 -9.92 29.73 35.41
CA LEU A 682 -11.36 29.48 35.49
C LEU A 682 -11.98 30.24 36.67
N PHE A 683 -11.33 30.21 37.84
CA PHE A 683 -11.76 30.92 39.06
C PHE A 683 -11.69 32.46 38.96
N PHE A 684 -10.75 33.02 38.19
CA PHE A 684 -10.65 34.48 37.99
C PHE A 684 -11.58 35.03 36.90
N SER A 685 -12.26 34.16 36.15
CA SER A 685 -13.22 34.54 35.08
C SER A 685 -14.70 34.50 35.51
N THR A 686 -14.99 34.09 36.75
CA THR A 686 -16.28 34.18 37.43
C THR A 686 -16.25 35.29 38.46
#